data_AF-A0A818ZXN6-F1
#
_entry.id   AF-A0A818ZXN6-F1
#
_cell.length_a   1.000
_cell.length_b   1.000
_cell.length_c   1.000
_cell.angle_alpha   90.00
_cell.angle_beta   90.00
_cell.angle_gamma   90.00
#
_symmetry.space_group_name_H-M   'P 1'
#
loop_
_entity.id
_entity.type
_entity.pdbx_description
1 polymer ?
#
loop_
_entity_poly.entity_id
_entity_poly.type
_entity_poly.pdbx_seq_one_letter_code
_entity_poly.pdbx_strand_id
1 'polypeptide(L)'
;MGDTSLRISVIGLGKLGSPMIAVFASKGYHVIGLDVNKEFVDALERGEAPVSEPQLQELITQYKANIEVTMDYEKGISETDMTMIIVPTPSDPNTGFFSNDYVLSAIKAIGEVIKSCNKYHQVVVTSTVMPGSMDGIIRDTLESSSGRKVGCHDNEIGLAYNPEFIALGQVIRDMLNPDFILIGESDKHIGDALEALYLKTAAKRPLPFHRMNFVNVEITEISINTYVTTKITYANMLSELCENLPGADADIVSAAVGSDSRVGNKYLKGALAYGGPCFPRDNRAFAALAKSVFANALLAEATDQLNNYQIERLLRICGQIAEFSFGDVPQIKLKVGILGLSYKPDTPVVECSVACALANKLICNFDVFAYDSLAMPSASQMCDKRVQMVNSVDKLLYEQNIDILIIATASNSWKSALAYGGPCFPRDNRAFAALAKSVFANALLAEATDQLNNYQIERLLRICEQIAEFSFGDVPQIKLKVGILGLSYKPDTPVVECSVACALANKLICNFDVFAYDSLAMPSATQICDKRVQMVNSVDKLLYEQNIDILIIATASNSWKSIKFHRTEKKTLYVVDCWRLLNKEDVEKNNLSIRIILLGNGNSKMELKQLKRLDKKCTMEIIGHHINGSCQRRILVAGGAGFIGSHLARRLLEDGHYVICADWKKNEYFQEDEFCNEFLHMDLRAFDNCLLATKRCEWVFNLAADMGGMGYIQSNNSVILFNNTMISFNMIEAARQNGVQRYFYASSACVYPEHIQTKENVAALREEQAWPAKPQDSYGLEKLVSEEMAIHYSKDFEIMQTRIVRFHNIYGPQGLWKGGREKAPAALCRKNRKR
;
A
#
# COMPACT_ATOMS: atom_id res chain seq x y z
N MET A 1 35.29 9.12 -36.37
CA MET A 1 34.08 8.64 -37.07
C MET A 1 34.32 7.16 -37.32
N GLY A 2 33.66 6.28 -36.56
CA GLY A 2 33.83 4.82 -36.69
C GLY A 2 33.18 4.36 -37.99
N ASP A 3 33.89 3.47 -38.70
CA ASP A 3 33.48 2.97 -40.00
C ASP A 3 32.09 2.32 -39.93
N THR A 4 31.18 2.78 -40.79
CA THR A 4 29.80 2.26 -40.89
C THR A 4 29.72 0.97 -41.71
N SER A 5 30.86 0.33 -42.01
CA SER A 5 30.99 -0.82 -42.90
C SER A 5 30.92 -2.20 -42.23
N LEU A 6 31.13 -2.31 -40.92
CA LEU A 6 31.24 -3.61 -40.23
C LEU A 6 29.94 -4.43 -40.32
N ARG A 7 29.99 -5.60 -40.97
CA ARG A 7 28.90 -6.59 -41.00
C ARG A 7 29.14 -7.68 -39.97
N ILE A 8 28.12 -8.02 -39.20
CA ILE A 8 28.25 -8.93 -38.05
C ILE A 8 27.36 -10.14 -38.28
N SER A 9 27.84 -11.34 -37.98
CA SER A 9 26.97 -12.52 -37.82
C SER A 9 26.93 -12.99 -36.38
N VAL A 10 25.77 -13.51 -35.96
CA VAL A 10 25.56 -14.04 -34.60
C VAL A 10 25.04 -15.46 -34.73
N ILE A 11 25.79 -16.43 -34.19
CA ILE A 11 25.45 -17.85 -34.20
C ILE A 11 24.79 -18.24 -32.87
N GLY A 12 23.56 -18.70 -32.94
CA GLY A 12 22.69 -18.98 -31.81
C GLY A 12 21.71 -17.83 -31.59
N LEU A 13 20.43 -18.05 -31.87
CA LEU A 13 19.33 -17.07 -31.83
C LEU A 13 18.39 -17.33 -30.65
N GLY A 14 18.91 -17.94 -29.59
CA GLY A 14 18.20 -18.15 -28.34
C GLY A 14 18.03 -16.88 -27.50
N LYS A 15 17.97 -17.06 -26.18
CA LYS A 15 17.62 -16.00 -25.20
C LYS A 15 18.55 -14.78 -25.20
N LEU A 16 19.79 -14.91 -25.70
CA LEU A 16 20.75 -13.81 -25.78
C LEU A 16 21.04 -13.36 -27.22
N GLY A 17 21.17 -14.29 -28.17
CA GLY A 17 21.55 -13.94 -29.53
C GLY A 17 20.46 -13.21 -30.33
N SER A 18 19.18 -13.55 -30.14
CA SER A 18 18.09 -12.79 -30.78
C SER A 18 18.03 -11.33 -30.30
N PRO A 19 18.11 -11.05 -28.98
CA PRO A 19 18.35 -9.69 -28.49
C PRO A 19 19.60 -9.02 -29.04
N MET A 20 20.72 -9.75 -29.13
CA MET A 20 21.99 -9.22 -29.64
C MET A 20 21.88 -8.72 -31.08
N ILE A 21 21.27 -9.51 -31.99
CA ILE A 21 21.09 -9.07 -33.38
C ILE A 21 20.18 -7.85 -33.48
N ALA A 22 19.12 -7.78 -32.67
CA ALA A 22 18.18 -6.66 -32.65
C ALA A 22 18.86 -5.38 -32.14
N VAL A 23 19.70 -5.50 -31.09
CA VAL A 23 20.47 -4.39 -30.54
C VAL A 23 21.50 -3.89 -31.56
N PHE A 24 22.29 -4.75 -32.19
CA PHE A 24 23.25 -4.32 -33.22
C PHE A 24 22.56 -3.69 -34.44
N ALA A 25 21.45 -4.27 -34.91
CA ALA A 25 20.66 -3.72 -36.00
C ALA A 25 20.11 -2.31 -35.66
N SER A 26 19.69 -2.10 -34.41
CA SER A 26 19.23 -0.78 -33.92
C SER A 26 20.30 0.31 -33.93
N LYS A 27 21.58 -0.09 -34.00
CA LYS A 27 22.75 0.79 -34.05
C LYS A 27 23.30 0.96 -35.47
N GLY A 28 22.53 0.50 -36.47
CA GLY A 28 22.84 0.64 -37.88
C GLY A 28 23.92 -0.32 -38.37
N TYR A 29 24.13 -1.46 -37.69
CA TYR A 29 24.90 -2.56 -38.25
C TYR A 29 24.00 -3.43 -39.12
N HIS A 30 24.55 -3.99 -40.20
CA HIS A 30 23.91 -5.10 -40.91
C HIS A 30 24.29 -6.40 -40.21
N VAL A 31 23.28 -7.15 -39.78
CA VAL A 31 23.47 -8.33 -38.94
C VAL A 31 22.85 -9.55 -39.60
N ILE A 32 23.61 -10.66 -39.65
CA ILE A 32 23.13 -11.95 -40.11
C ILE A 32 22.99 -12.90 -38.91
N GLY A 33 21.77 -13.20 -38.50
CA GLY A 33 21.49 -14.21 -37.49
C GLY A 33 21.58 -15.62 -38.07
N LEU A 34 22.27 -16.53 -37.38
CA LEU A 34 22.41 -17.91 -37.78
C LEU A 34 21.97 -18.86 -36.66
N ASP A 35 21.10 -19.82 -36.95
CA ASP A 35 20.74 -20.88 -36.00
C ASP A 35 20.47 -22.19 -36.73
N VAL A 36 20.71 -23.30 -36.03
CA VAL A 36 20.32 -24.66 -36.48
C VAL A 36 18.84 -24.94 -36.23
N ASN A 37 18.20 -24.19 -35.32
CA ASN A 37 16.77 -24.23 -35.06
C ASN A 37 16.01 -23.45 -36.14
N LYS A 38 15.40 -24.20 -37.05
CA LYS A 38 14.57 -23.65 -38.12
C LYS A 38 13.42 -22.77 -37.62
N GLU A 39 12.84 -23.07 -36.46
CA GLU A 39 11.73 -22.28 -35.91
C GLU A 39 12.16 -20.85 -35.56
N PHE A 40 13.38 -20.68 -35.01
CA PHE A 40 13.92 -19.37 -34.67
C PHE A 40 14.24 -18.56 -35.94
N VAL A 41 14.83 -19.21 -36.94
CA VAL A 41 15.12 -18.58 -38.24
C VAL A 41 13.82 -18.16 -38.93
N ASP A 42 12.83 -19.06 -39.02
CA ASP A 42 11.57 -18.77 -39.70
C ASP A 42 10.78 -17.65 -38.99
N ALA A 43 10.82 -17.58 -37.66
CA ALA A 43 10.19 -16.50 -36.89
C ALA A 43 10.85 -15.14 -37.19
N LEU A 44 12.17 -15.05 -37.13
CA LEU A 44 12.91 -13.81 -37.41
C LEU A 44 12.79 -13.38 -38.87
N GLU A 45 12.64 -14.32 -39.79
CA GLU A 45 12.38 -14.04 -41.20
C GLU A 45 11.03 -13.35 -41.39
N ARG A 46 10.00 -13.77 -40.64
CA ARG A 46 8.69 -13.11 -40.57
C ARG A 46 8.69 -11.81 -39.75
N GLY A 47 9.81 -11.44 -39.13
CA GLY A 47 9.88 -10.27 -38.26
C GLY A 47 9.25 -10.49 -36.88
N GLU A 48 9.14 -11.75 -36.45
CA GLU A 48 8.61 -12.17 -35.15
C GLU A 48 9.75 -12.50 -34.18
N ALA A 49 9.59 -12.12 -32.90
CA ALA A 49 10.55 -12.48 -31.86
C ALA A 49 10.47 -13.98 -31.53
N PRO A 50 11.58 -14.75 -31.65
CA PRO A 50 11.57 -16.19 -31.39
C PRO A 50 11.62 -16.55 -29.90
N VAL A 51 11.94 -15.57 -29.05
CA VAL A 51 12.01 -15.71 -27.59
C VAL A 51 11.29 -14.55 -26.92
N SER A 52 10.81 -14.77 -25.70
CA SER A 52 10.20 -13.71 -24.89
C SER A 52 11.30 -12.87 -24.22
N GLU A 53 11.39 -11.60 -24.61
CA GLU A 53 12.28 -10.61 -24.01
C GLU A 53 11.67 -9.20 -24.19
N PRO A 54 11.62 -8.35 -23.16
CA PRO A 54 11.10 -6.99 -23.28
C PRO A 54 11.79 -6.19 -24.39
N GLN A 55 11.01 -5.49 -25.22
CA GLN A 55 11.46 -4.66 -26.35
C GLN A 55 11.99 -5.42 -27.59
N LEU A 56 12.07 -6.76 -27.54
CA LEU A 56 12.66 -7.53 -28.63
C LEU A 56 11.80 -7.48 -29.90
N GLN A 57 10.49 -7.67 -29.76
CA GLN A 57 9.57 -7.64 -30.90
C GLN A 57 9.57 -6.28 -31.58
N GLU A 58 9.56 -5.19 -30.80
CA GLU A 58 9.58 -3.83 -31.32
C GLU A 58 10.87 -3.54 -32.09
N LEU A 59 12.03 -3.94 -31.57
CA LEU A 59 13.31 -3.74 -32.25
C LEU A 59 13.41 -4.57 -33.52
N ILE A 60 12.97 -5.82 -33.52
CA ILE A 60 12.96 -6.66 -34.73
C ILE A 60 12.09 -6.01 -35.80
N THR A 61 10.88 -5.59 -35.46
CA THR A 61 9.98 -4.94 -36.43
C THR A 61 10.56 -3.63 -36.95
N GLN A 62 11.13 -2.79 -36.08
CA GLN A 62 11.66 -1.48 -36.46
C GLN A 62 12.93 -1.59 -37.33
N TYR A 63 13.80 -2.56 -37.06
CA TYR A 63 15.10 -2.69 -37.70
C TYR A 63 15.23 -3.91 -38.61
N LYS A 64 14.11 -4.50 -39.06
CA LYS A 64 14.08 -5.70 -39.92
C LYS A 64 14.93 -5.55 -41.19
N ALA A 65 14.97 -4.36 -41.78
CA ALA A 65 15.79 -4.08 -42.98
C ALA A 65 17.31 -4.29 -42.76
N ASN A 66 17.76 -4.27 -41.51
CA ASN A 66 19.15 -4.48 -41.12
C ASN A 66 19.41 -5.92 -40.62
N ILE A 67 18.39 -6.78 -40.57
CA ILE A 67 18.45 -8.14 -40.02
C ILE A 67 18.14 -9.17 -41.11
N GLU A 68 19.15 -9.94 -41.48
CA GLU A 68 19.01 -11.16 -42.25
C GLU A 68 19.13 -12.38 -41.33
N VAL A 69 18.49 -13.48 -41.68
CA VAL A 69 18.65 -14.75 -40.96
C VAL A 69 18.89 -15.91 -41.93
N THR A 70 19.64 -16.90 -41.49
CA THR A 70 19.99 -18.07 -42.32
C THR A 70 20.29 -19.30 -41.45
N MET A 71 20.24 -20.47 -42.06
CA MET A 71 20.80 -21.71 -41.49
C MET A 71 22.14 -22.07 -42.15
N ASP A 72 22.55 -21.32 -43.17
CA ASP A 72 23.75 -21.55 -43.97
C ASP A 72 24.95 -20.78 -43.41
N TYR A 73 25.94 -21.54 -42.94
CA TYR A 73 27.22 -21.01 -42.45
C TYR A 73 28.00 -20.30 -43.56
N GLU A 74 27.94 -20.76 -44.81
CA GLU A 74 28.70 -20.13 -45.89
C GLU A 74 28.24 -18.69 -46.09
N LYS A 75 26.92 -18.47 -46.18
CA LYS A 75 26.33 -17.12 -46.21
C LYS A 75 26.69 -16.31 -44.97
N GLY A 76 26.47 -16.86 -43.77
CA GLY A 76 26.65 -16.11 -42.51
C GLY A 76 28.07 -15.61 -42.27
N ILE A 77 29.08 -16.34 -42.76
CA ILE A 77 30.50 -16.03 -42.54
C ILE A 77 31.10 -15.25 -43.70
N SER A 78 30.90 -15.68 -44.96
CA SER A 78 31.52 -15.03 -46.13
C SER A 78 31.06 -13.58 -46.35
N GLU A 79 29.85 -13.25 -45.90
CA GLU A 79 29.25 -11.93 -46.05
C GLU A 79 29.53 -10.97 -44.88
N THR A 80 30.19 -11.44 -43.82
CA THR A 80 30.43 -10.65 -42.60
C THR A 80 31.91 -10.46 -42.34
N ASP A 81 32.24 -9.58 -41.39
CA ASP A 81 33.61 -9.29 -40.95
C ASP A 81 33.91 -9.89 -39.57
N MET A 82 32.86 -10.02 -38.74
CA MET A 82 32.91 -10.52 -37.38
C MET A 82 31.77 -11.52 -37.14
N THR A 83 32.07 -12.64 -36.49
CA THR A 83 31.09 -13.64 -36.08
C THR A 83 31.12 -13.84 -34.57
N MET A 84 29.99 -13.60 -33.91
CA MET A 84 29.81 -13.83 -32.47
C MET A 84 29.08 -15.16 -32.23
N ILE A 85 29.64 -16.00 -31.37
CA ILE A 85 29.14 -17.36 -31.09
C ILE A 85 28.48 -17.39 -29.71
N ILE A 86 27.16 -17.60 -29.68
CA ILE A 86 26.34 -17.61 -28.46
C ILE A 86 25.42 -18.83 -28.41
N VAL A 87 26.06 -20.00 -28.42
CA VAL A 87 25.44 -21.33 -28.35
C VAL A 87 25.49 -21.92 -26.93
N PRO A 88 24.65 -22.93 -26.61
CA PRO A 88 24.62 -23.53 -25.28
C PRO A 88 25.95 -24.17 -24.85
N THR A 89 26.31 -24.01 -23.58
CA THR A 89 27.43 -24.71 -22.93
C THR A 89 26.92 -25.44 -21.68
N PRO A 90 26.25 -26.60 -21.86
CA PRO A 90 25.63 -27.30 -20.76
C PRO A 90 26.67 -27.81 -19.77
N SER A 91 26.30 -27.88 -18.49
CA SER A 91 27.13 -28.55 -17.48
C SER A 91 27.17 -30.05 -17.74
N ASP A 92 28.35 -30.63 -17.61
CA ASP A 92 28.48 -32.06 -17.37
C ASP A 92 28.10 -32.35 -15.90
N PRO A 93 27.04 -33.15 -15.65
CA PRO A 93 26.59 -33.44 -14.30
C PRO A 93 27.60 -34.25 -13.48
N ASN A 94 28.54 -34.96 -14.11
CA ASN A 94 29.52 -35.79 -13.42
C ASN A 94 30.76 -34.99 -13.01
N THR A 95 31.19 -34.05 -13.83
CA THR A 95 32.44 -33.30 -13.61
C THR A 95 32.21 -31.87 -13.13
N GLY A 96 31.04 -31.28 -13.42
CA GLY A 96 30.74 -29.87 -13.15
C GLY A 96 31.31 -28.90 -14.18
N PHE A 97 32.12 -29.38 -15.13
CA PHE A 97 32.67 -28.56 -16.23
C PHE A 97 31.60 -28.27 -17.29
N PHE A 98 31.82 -27.23 -18.10
CA PHE A 98 30.97 -26.96 -19.26
C PHE A 98 31.41 -27.82 -20.45
N SER A 99 30.44 -28.36 -21.20
CA SER A 99 30.71 -28.92 -22.52
C SER A 99 30.91 -27.80 -23.54
N ASN A 100 31.96 -27.95 -24.35
CA ASN A 100 32.27 -27.07 -25.47
C ASN A 100 31.72 -27.61 -26.80
N ASP A 101 30.95 -28.72 -26.83
CA ASP A 101 30.59 -29.43 -28.07
C ASP A 101 29.89 -28.53 -29.10
N TYR A 102 28.92 -27.72 -28.65
CA TYR A 102 28.21 -26.78 -29.53
C TYR A 102 29.13 -25.66 -30.03
N VAL A 103 30.00 -25.13 -29.16
CA VAL A 103 30.98 -24.09 -29.51
C VAL A 103 31.97 -24.64 -30.53
N LEU A 104 32.52 -25.84 -30.31
CA LEU A 104 33.46 -26.50 -31.22
C LEU A 104 32.82 -26.84 -32.57
N SER A 105 31.56 -27.25 -32.59
CA SER A 105 30.82 -27.44 -33.83
C SER A 105 30.70 -26.15 -34.64
N ALA A 106 30.38 -25.02 -34.00
CA ALA A 106 30.30 -23.72 -34.65
C ALA A 106 31.68 -23.25 -35.12
N ILE A 107 32.72 -23.36 -34.27
CA ILE A 107 34.11 -23.02 -34.60
C ILE A 107 34.62 -23.81 -35.81
N LYS A 108 34.35 -25.12 -35.85
CA LYS A 108 34.74 -25.98 -36.97
C LYS A 108 34.08 -25.54 -38.28
N ALA A 109 32.77 -25.29 -38.25
CA ALA A 109 32.04 -24.83 -39.43
C ALA A 109 32.52 -23.45 -39.92
N ILE A 110 32.79 -22.52 -38.98
CA ILE A 110 33.41 -21.22 -39.30
C ILE A 110 34.76 -21.41 -39.97
N GLY A 111 35.63 -22.26 -39.41
CA GLY A 111 36.94 -22.52 -39.97
C GLY A 111 36.87 -23.12 -41.37
N GLU A 112 35.97 -24.07 -41.63
CA GLU A 112 35.74 -24.64 -42.95
C GLU A 112 35.34 -23.58 -44.00
N VAL A 113 34.51 -22.60 -43.63
CA VAL A 113 34.15 -21.48 -44.52
C VAL A 113 35.32 -20.49 -44.69
N ILE A 114 36.06 -20.17 -43.63
CA ILE A 114 37.22 -19.28 -43.73
C ILE A 114 38.32 -19.90 -44.61
N LYS A 115 38.45 -21.23 -44.60
CA LYS A 115 39.39 -21.94 -45.48
C LYS A 115 39.12 -21.67 -46.96
N SER A 116 37.85 -21.53 -47.37
CA SER A 116 37.47 -21.20 -48.74
C SER A 116 37.45 -19.69 -49.03
N CYS A 117 37.30 -18.84 -48.00
CA CYS A 117 37.19 -17.39 -48.14
C CYS A 117 38.52 -16.66 -47.94
N ASN A 118 39.11 -16.03 -48.96
CA ASN A 118 40.41 -15.32 -48.85
C ASN A 118 40.31 -13.92 -48.22
N LYS A 119 39.69 -13.81 -47.03
CA LYS A 119 39.48 -12.57 -46.28
C LYS A 119 39.84 -12.78 -44.80
N TYR A 120 40.37 -11.75 -44.14
CA TYR A 120 40.49 -11.73 -42.67
C TYR A 120 39.11 -11.74 -42.02
N HIS A 121 38.93 -12.57 -40.98
CA HIS A 121 37.66 -12.71 -40.28
C HIS A 121 37.88 -12.71 -38.78
N GLN A 122 37.01 -12.06 -38.03
CA GLN A 122 37.07 -11.99 -36.58
C GLN A 122 36.08 -12.98 -35.96
N VAL A 123 36.59 -13.97 -35.22
CA VAL A 123 35.77 -14.96 -34.53
C VAL A 123 35.72 -14.61 -33.04
N VAL A 124 34.51 -14.36 -32.54
CA VAL A 124 34.28 -13.94 -31.17
C VAL A 124 33.43 -15.00 -30.47
N VAL A 125 34.00 -15.66 -29.47
CA VAL A 125 33.22 -16.55 -28.60
C VAL A 125 32.55 -15.70 -27.54
N THR A 126 31.24 -15.85 -27.38
CA THR A 126 30.45 -15.17 -26.34
C THR A 126 29.86 -16.15 -25.34
N SER A 127 29.62 -17.41 -25.75
CA SER A 127 29.25 -18.50 -24.86
C SER A 127 30.19 -18.65 -23.68
N THR A 128 29.65 -18.85 -22.47
CA THR A 128 30.45 -19.14 -21.27
C THR A 128 31.24 -20.44 -21.44
N VAL A 129 32.58 -20.38 -21.37
CA VAL A 129 33.47 -21.54 -21.50
C VAL A 129 34.37 -21.69 -20.26
N MET A 130 34.96 -22.86 -20.07
CA MET A 130 35.85 -23.13 -18.94
C MET A 130 37.23 -22.49 -19.15
N PRO A 131 37.90 -21.98 -18.10
CA PRO A 131 39.28 -21.49 -18.21
C PRO A 131 40.23 -22.49 -18.87
N GLY A 132 40.96 -22.03 -19.87
CA GLY A 132 41.83 -22.82 -20.75
C GLY A 132 41.16 -23.32 -22.04
N SER A 133 39.87 -23.02 -22.27
CA SER A 133 39.17 -23.48 -23.49
C SER A 133 39.57 -22.68 -24.72
N MET A 134 39.62 -21.36 -24.61
CA MET A 134 39.89 -20.42 -25.70
C MET A 134 41.30 -20.61 -26.27
N ASP A 135 42.32 -20.60 -25.42
CA ASP A 135 43.72 -20.77 -25.83
C ASP A 135 44.13 -22.24 -26.02
N GLY A 136 43.20 -23.17 -25.79
CA GLY A 136 43.37 -24.60 -26.01
C GLY A 136 42.48 -25.10 -27.15
N ILE A 137 41.51 -25.95 -26.80
CA ILE A 137 40.71 -26.70 -27.79
C ILE A 137 39.97 -25.82 -28.81
N ILE A 138 39.56 -24.59 -28.45
CA ILE A 138 38.88 -23.67 -29.37
C ILE A 138 39.85 -23.12 -30.40
N ARG A 139 41.00 -22.57 -29.98
CA ARG A 139 42.06 -22.11 -30.89
C ARG A 139 42.52 -23.27 -31.79
N ASP A 140 42.80 -24.44 -31.21
CA ASP A 140 43.27 -25.61 -31.95
C ASP A 140 42.26 -26.05 -33.03
N THR A 141 40.97 -26.05 -32.69
CA THR A 141 39.90 -26.39 -33.64
C THR A 141 39.77 -25.34 -34.74
N LEU A 142 39.85 -24.05 -34.41
CA LEU A 142 39.76 -22.97 -35.39
C LEU A 142 40.95 -23.00 -36.37
N GLU A 143 42.19 -23.14 -35.86
CA GLU A 143 43.39 -23.18 -36.70
C GLU A 143 43.42 -24.43 -37.59
N SER A 144 43.06 -25.59 -37.04
CA SER A 144 43.07 -26.85 -37.80
C SER A 144 41.99 -26.91 -38.89
N SER A 145 40.78 -26.43 -38.61
CA SER A 145 39.68 -26.41 -39.59
C SER A 145 39.86 -25.35 -40.68
N SER A 146 40.40 -24.18 -40.33
CA SER A 146 40.65 -23.09 -41.28
C SER A 146 41.96 -23.22 -42.07
N GLY A 147 42.95 -23.90 -41.52
CA GLY A 147 44.31 -23.92 -42.07
C GLY A 147 45.07 -22.59 -41.90
N ARG A 148 44.59 -21.67 -41.05
CA ARG A 148 45.22 -20.38 -40.76
C ARG A 148 45.63 -20.30 -39.30
N LYS A 149 46.53 -19.37 -39.00
CA LYS A 149 46.94 -19.06 -37.62
C LYS A 149 46.08 -17.94 -37.05
N VAL A 150 45.87 -17.98 -35.73
CA VAL A 150 45.24 -16.88 -35.02
C VAL A 150 46.21 -15.70 -34.95
N GLY A 151 45.77 -14.53 -35.39
CA GLY A 151 46.58 -13.31 -35.48
C GLY A 151 45.84 -12.15 -36.16
N CYS A 152 46.58 -11.19 -36.68
CA CYS A 152 46.04 -9.92 -37.19
C CYS A 152 46.39 -9.61 -38.65
N HIS A 153 47.11 -10.49 -39.35
CA HIS A 153 47.43 -10.34 -40.76
C HIS A 153 46.31 -10.85 -41.67
N ASP A 154 46.26 -10.41 -42.93
CA ASP A 154 45.18 -10.74 -43.89
C ASP A 154 45.00 -12.25 -44.14
N ASN A 155 46.08 -13.03 -43.99
CA ASN A 155 46.11 -14.49 -44.13
C ASN A 155 45.92 -15.23 -42.79
N GLU A 156 45.65 -14.51 -41.71
CA GLU A 156 45.37 -15.01 -40.37
C GLU A 156 43.87 -14.84 -40.03
N ILE A 157 43.49 -15.16 -38.79
CA ILE A 157 42.12 -15.06 -38.28
C ILE A 157 42.17 -14.44 -36.88
N GLY A 158 41.29 -13.48 -36.61
CA GLY A 158 41.16 -12.92 -35.26
C GLY A 158 40.37 -13.85 -34.36
N LEU A 159 40.81 -14.01 -33.10
CA LEU A 159 40.06 -14.76 -32.08
C LEU A 159 39.88 -13.90 -30.84
N ALA A 160 38.64 -13.75 -30.38
CA ALA A 160 38.35 -13.05 -29.14
C ALA A 160 37.36 -13.84 -28.29
N TYR A 161 37.41 -13.60 -26.98
CA TYR A 161 36.41 -14.03 -26.03
C TYR A 161 35.73 -12.80 -25.44
N ASN A 162 34.42 -12.70 -25.57
CA ASN A 162 33.66 -11.56 -25.10
C ASN A 162 32.36 -12.07 -24.45
N PRO A 163 32.41 -12.44 -23.16
CA PRO A 163 31.25 -12.92 -22.43
C PRO A 163 30.28 -11.79 -22.08
N GLU A 164 29.05 -12.17 -21.74
CA GLU A 164 27.94 -11.26 -21.47
C GLU A 164 27.49 -11.32 -20.00
N PHE A 165 27.59 -10.20 -19.28
CA PHE A 165 27.18 -10.06 -17.88
C PHE A 165 25.72 -9.59 -17.77
N ILE A 166 24.80 -10.42 -18.25
CA ILE A 166 23.41 -10.01 -18.50
C ILE A 166 22.42 -10.82 -17.67
N ALA A 167 21.39 -10.14 -17.18
CA ALA A 167 20.26 -10.76 -16.51
C ALA A 167 19.11 -11.05 -17.50
N LEU A 168 18.70 -12.33 -17.66
CA LEU A 168 17.53 -12.69 -18.51
C LEU A 168 16.26 -11.90 -18.16
N GLY A 169 15.46 -11.47 -19.14
CA GLY A 169 14.31 -10.58 -18.91
C GLY A 169 14.66 -9.10 -18.83
N GLN A 170 15.95 -8.74 -18.90
CA GLN A 170 16.45 -7.37 -19.10
C GLN A 170 17.66 -7.34 -20.05
N VAL A 171 17.75 -8.31 -20.96
CA VAL A 171 18.87 -8.53 -21.87
C VAL A 171 19.17 -7.29 -22.71
N ILE A 172 18.16 -6.74 -23.38
CA ILE A 172 18.35 -5.55 -24.23
C ILE A 172 18.78 -4.34 -23.39
N ARG A 173 18.19 -4.18 -22.21
CA ARG A 173 18.54 -3.09 -21.29
C ARG A 173 20.00 -3.18 -20.87
N ASP A 174 20.46 -4.37 -20.50
CA ASP A 174 21.81 -4.61 -19.99
C ASP A 174 22.85 -4.52 -21.11
N MET A 175 22.56 -5.00 -22.33
CA MET A 175 23.41 -4.77 -23.52
C MET A 175 23.61 -3.27 -23.82
N LEU A 176 22.55 -2.47 -23.64
CA LEU A 176 22.62 -1.02 -23.85
C LEU A 176 23.26 -0.28 -22.67
N ASN A 177 23.25 -0.84 -21.46
CA ASN A 177 23.73 -0.19 -20.23
C ASN A 177 24.61 -1.11 -19.37
N PRO A 178 25.68 -1.70 -19.94
CA PRO A 178 26.50 -2.68 -19.23
C PRO A 178 27.26 -2.06 -18.07
N ASP A 179 27.53 -2.82 -17.02
CA ASP A 179 28.36 -2.34 -15.91
C ASP A 179 29.81 -2.08 -16.39
N PHE A 180 30.35 -2.99 -17.21
CA PHE A 180 31.62 -2.92 -17.93
C PHE A 180 31.58 -3.88 -19.14
N ILE A 181 32.57 -3.80 -20.03
CA ILE A 181 32.80 -4.75 -21.12
C ILE A 181 34.09 -5.53 -20.86
N LEU A 182 34.04 -6.85 -21.03
CA LEU A 182 35.18 -7.75 -20.86
C LEU A 182 35.61 -8.33 -22.21
N ILE A 183 36.90 -8.21 -22.53
CA ILE A 183 37.45 -8.66 -23.82
C ILE A 183 38.72 -9.47 -23.56
N GLY A 184 38.68 -10.73 -23.95
CA GLY A 184 39.82 -11.61 -24.08
C GLY A 184 40.27 -11.53 -25.53
N GLU A 185 41.49 -11.09 -25.79
CA GLU A 185 41.94 -10.83 -27.17
C GLU A 185 43.16 -11.65 -27.54
N SER A 186 43.19 -12.19 -28.76
CA SER A 186 44.40 -12.75 -29.36
C SER A 186 45.45 -11.68 -29.64
N ASP A 187 44.99 -10.49 -30.00
CA ASP A 187 45.79 -9.35 -30.42
C ASP A 187 44.97 -8.05 -30.32
N LYS A 188 45.65 -6.90 -30.43
CA LYS A 188 45.00 -5.60 -30.26
C LYS A 188 44.00 -5.27 -31.37
N HIS A 189 44.15 -5.81 -32.58
CA HIS A 189 43.31 -5.45 -33.72
C HIS A 189 41.85 -5.89 -33.50
N ILE A 190 41.63 -7.14 -33.10
CA ILE A 190 40.28 -7.63 -32.78
C ILE A 190 39.71 -6.95 -31.52
N GLY A 191 40.56 -6.66 -30.53
CA GLY A 191 40.14 -5.95 -29.33
C GLY A 191 39.71 -4.51 -29.59
N ASP A 192 40.41 -3.79 -30.46
CA ASP A 192 40.05 -2.43 -30.89
C ASP A 192 38.73 -2.44 -31.67
N ALA A 193 38.50 -3.45 -32.51
CA ALA A 193 37.25 -3.64 -33.23
C ALA A 193 36.06 -3.89 -32.29
N LEU A 194 36.22 -4.74 -31.27
CA LEU A 194 35.20 -4.98 -30.25
C LEU A 194 34.94 -3.74 -29.38
N GLU A 195 35.98 -3.02 -28.99
CA GLU A 195 35.84 -1.77 -28.24
C GLU A 195 35.03 -0.74 -29.04
N ALA A 196 35.33 -0.59 -30.34
CA ALA A 196 34.57 0.28 -31.24
C ALA A 196 33.11 -0.16 -31.41
N LEU A 197 32.84 -1.47 -31.51
CA LEU A 197 31.50 -2.05 -31.57
C LEU A 197 30.67 -1.66 -30.34
N TYR A 198 31.21 -1.85 -29.14
CA TYR A 198 30.50 -1.51 -27.90
C TYR A 198 30.37 -0.01 -27.64
N LEU A 199 31.36 0.80 -28.05
CA LEU A 199 31.27 2.26 -28.01
C LEU A 199 30.17 2.81 -28.93
N LYS A 200 29.80 2.12 -30.01
CA LYS A 200 28.62 2.48 -30.81
C LYS A 200 27.33 1.93 -30.21
N THR A 201 27.40 0.77 -29.58
CA THR A 201 26.21 0.02 -29.13
C THR A 201 25.66 0.50 -27.80
N ALA A 202 26.50 0.55 -26.76
CA ALA A 202 26.08 0.92 -25.41
C ALA A 202 25.76 2.42 -25.31
N ALA A 203 24.76 2.77 -24.51
CA ALA A 203 24.37 4.13 -24.17
C ALA A 203 25.16 4.69 -22.97
N LYS A 204 25.62 3.84 -22.04
CA LYS A 204 26.33 4.25 -20.82
C LYS A 204 27.66 4.94 -21.11
N ARG A 205 27.95 6.09 -20.49
CA ARG A 205 29.25 6.78 -20.55
C ARG A 205 29.68 7.30 -19.17
N PRO A 206 30.96 7.17 -18.76
CA PRO A 206 32.01 6.39 -19.42
C PRO A 206 31.67 4.89 -19.42
N LEU A 207 32.18 4.17 -20.42
CA LEU A 207 32.02 2.72 -20.54
C LEU A 207 33.35 2.06 -20.16
N PRO A 208 33.44 1.36 -19.01
CA PRO A 208 34.67 0.68 -18.63
C PRO A 208 34.94 -0.53 -19.52
N PHE A 209 36.18 -0.65 -20.00
CA PHE A 209 36.67 -1.80 -20.74
C PHE A 209 37.77 -2.51 -19.96
N HIS A 210 37.67 -3.83 -19.86
CA HIS A 210 38.69 -4.69 -19.28
C HIS A 210 39.21 -5.65 -20.35
N ARG A 211 40.36 -5.32 -20.93
CA ARG A 211 41.03 -6.11 -21.98
C ARG A 211 42.15 -6.93 -21.35
N MET A 212 42.17 -8.24 -21.61
CA MET A 212 43.14 -9.16 -21.01
C MET A 212 43.35 -10.41 -21.89
N ASN A 213 44.24 -11.30 -21.47
CA ASN A 213 44.41 -12.60 -22.15
C ASN A 213 43.18 -13.51 -21.91
N PHE A 214 43.09 -14.60 -22.68
CA PHE A 214 41.93 -15.49 -22.62
C PHE A 214 41.69 -16.10 -21.23
N VAL A 215 42.70 -16.68 -20.60
CA VAL A 215 42.52 -17.35 -19.30
C VAL A 215 42.05 -16.39 -18.22
N ASN A 216 42.50 -15.13 -18.25
CA ASN A 216 42.04 -14.11 -17.32
C ASN A 216 40.57 -13.74 -17.55
N VAL A 217 40.09 -13.64 -18.80
CA VAL A 217 38.66 -13.39 -19.07
C VAL A 217 37.81 -14.57 -18.67
N GLU A 218 38.21 -15.79 -19.04
CA GLU A 218 37.48 -17.02 -18.72
C GLU A 218 37.29 -17.18 -17.22
N ILE A 219 38.34 -16.98 -16.42
CA ILE A 219 38.22 -17.09 -14.96
C ILE A 219 37.43 -15.92 -14.36
N THR A 220 37.55 -14.71 -14.91
CA THR A 220 36.82 -13.52 -14.42
C THR A 220 35.31 -13.72 -14.51
N GLU A 221 34.82 -14.24 -15.65
CA GLU A 221 33.40 -14.52 -15.90
C GLU A 221 32.78 -15.39 -14.79
N ILE A 222 33.34 -16.59 -14.58
CA ILE A 222 32.82 -17.52 -13.58
C ILE A 222 33.07 -17.04 -12.13
N SER A 223 34.12 -16.26 -11.90
CA SER A 223 34.43 -15.70 -10.57
C SER A 223 33.41 -14.67 -10.14
N ILE A 224 32.92 -13.83 -11.06
CA ILE A 224 31.90 -12.82 -10.76
C ILE A 224 30.60 -13.50 -10.35
N ASN A 225 30.12 -14.49 -11.12
CA ASN A 225 28.90 -15.22 -10.78
C ASN A 225 29.05 -15.97 -9.45
N THR A 226 30.20 -16.60 -9.20
CA THR A 226 30.51 -17.27 -7.93
C THR A 226 30.49 -16.28 -6.74
N TYR A 227 31.07 -15.10 -6.89
CA TYR A 227 31.07 -14.09 -5.82
C TYR A 227 29.66 -13.55 -5.55
N VAL A 228 28.87 -13.31 -6.60
CA VAL A 228 27.46 -12.91 -6.48
C VAL A 228 26.66 -13.97 -5.72
N THR A 229 26.83 -15.26 -6.05
CA THR A 229 26.15 -16.33 -5.33
C THR A 229 26.59 -16.43 -3.87
N THR A 230 27.87 -16.22 -3.57
CA THR A 230 28.37 -16.14 -2.19
C THR A 230 27.73 -14.99 -1.42
N LYS A 231 27.56 -13.80 -2.03
CA LYS A 231 26.86 -12.67 -1.38
C LYS A 231 25.40 -13.00 -1.07
N ILE A 232 24.68 -13.64 -1.99
CA ILE A 232 23.28 -14.07 -1.77
C ILE A 232 23.22 -15.09 -0.63
N THR A 233 24.07 -16.11 -0.65
CA THR A 233 24.11 -17.14 0.40
C THR A 233 24.48 -16.55 1.76
N TYR A 234 25.44 -15.61 1.80
CA TYR A 234 25.78 -14.87 3.01
C TYR A 234 24.58 -14.09 3.55
N ALA A 235 23.84 -13.39 2.68
CA ALA A 235 22.64 -12.65 3.07
C ALA A 235 21.55 -13.59 3.62
N ASN A 236 21.37 -14.77 3.02
CA ASN A 236 20.42 -15.78 3.53
C ASN A 236 20.82 -16.31 4.91
N MET A 237 22.11 -16.60 5.12
CA MET A 237 22.64 -16.98 6.43
C MET A 237 22.45 -15.87 7.46
N LEU A 238 22.72 -14.62 7.09
CA LEU A 238 22.50 -13.46 7.95
C LEU A 238 21.02 -13.27 8.32
N SER A 239 20.10 -13.50 7.38
CA SER A 239 18.66 -13.48 7.66
C SER A 239 18.25 -14.52 8.69
N GLU A 240 18.74 -15.75 8.55
CA GLU A 240 18.48 -16.82 9.52
C GLU A 240 19.03 -16.47 10.92
N LEU A 241 20.19 -15.81 11.01
CA LEU A 241 20.69 -15.29 12.28
C LEU A 241 19.77 -14.22 12.87
N CYS A 242 19.29 -13.28 12.04
CA CYS A 242 18.40 -12.20 12.49
C CYS A 242 17.05 -12.74 12.99
N GLU A 243 16.49 -13.77 12.36
CA GLU A 243 15.25 -14.42 12.81
C GLU A 243 15.36 -15.01 14.22
N ASN A 244 16.55 -15.48 14.60
CA ASN A 244 16.81 -16.10 15.90
C ASN A 244 17.28 -15.11 16.98
N LEU A 245 17.55 -13.86 16.63
CA LEU A 245 18.05 -12.84 17.55
C LEU A 245 16.94 -11.82 17.87
N PRO A 246 16.46 -11.73 19.14
CA PRO A 246 15.41 -10.79 19.51
C PRO A 246 15.73 -9.35 19.13
N GLY A 247 14.87 -8.73 18.32
CA GLY A 247 15.00 -7.35 17.87
C GLY A 247 15.91 -7.13 16.65
N ALA A 248 16.48 -8.19 16.06
CA ALA A 248 17.22 -8.08 14.81
C ALA A 248 16.29 -8.07 13.60
N ASP A 249 16.68 -7.31 12.56
CA ASP A 249 15.97 -7.22 11.29
C ASP A 249 16.99 -7.32 10.15
N ALA A 250 16.81 -8.31 9.28
CA ALA A 250 17.76 -8.62 8.23
C ALA A 250 17.86 -7.51 7.17
N ASP A 251 16.77 -6.79 6.87
CA ASP A 251 16.76 -5.69 5.92
C ASP A 251 17.46 -4.46 6.50
N ILE A 252 17.29 -4.16 7.80
CA ILE A 252 18.04 -3.09 8.49
C ILE A 252 19.54 -3.41 8.51
N VAL A 253 19.91 -4.63 8.89
CA VAL A 253 21.33 -5.02 9.00
C VAL A 253 21.99 -5.07 7.62
N SER A 254 21.35 -5.70 6.63
CA SER A 254 21.91 -5.78 5.27
C SER A 254 22.02 -4.41 4.59
N ALA A 255 21.09 -3.48 4.85
CA ALA A 255 21.20 -2.11 4.38
C ALA A 255 22.41 -1.37 4.99
N ALA A 256 22.65 -1.55 6.29
CA ALA A 256 23.83 -0.99 6.95
C ALA A 256 25.13 -1.59 6.41
N VAL A 257 25.21 -2.92 6.26
CA VAL A 257 26.38 -3.61 5.68
C VAL A 257 26.62 -3.16 4.23
N GLY A 258 25.57 -3.08 3.43
CA GLY A 258 25.65 -2.66 2.03
C GLY A 258 25.97 -1.19 1.82
N SER A 259 25.83 -0.35 2.85
CA SER A 259 26.25 1.06 2.82
C SER A 259 27.76 1.23 2.91
N ASP A 260 28.48 0.20 3.38
CA ASP A 260 29.94 0.17 3.33
C ASP A 260 30.40 -0.02 1.88
N SER A 261 31.17 0.95 1.37
CA SER A 261 31.63 0.97 -0.01
C SER A 261 32.53 -0.20 -0.38
N ARG A 262 33.12 -0.91 0.60
CA ARG A 262 33.90 -2.13 0.36
C ARG A 262 33.03 -3.33 0.03
N VAL A 263 31.75 -3.32 0.43
CA VAL A 263 30.80 -4.43 0.24
C VAL A 263 29.80 -4.13 -0.88
N GLY A 264 29.24 -2.91 -0.86
CA GLY A 264 28.20 -2.45 -1.79
C GLY A 264 26.83 -3.12 -1.59
N ASN A 265 25.78 -2.44 -2.05
CA ASN A 265 24.38 -2.77 -1.75
C ASN A 265 23.74 -3.88 -2.62
N LYS A 266 24.28 -4.16 -3.82
CA LYS A 266 23.71 -5.17 -4.73
C LYS A 266 23.88 -6.59 -4.16
N TYR A 267 22.87 -7.44 -4.37
CA TYR A 267 22.88 -8.87 -4.00
C TYR A 267 23.13 -9.16 -2.50
N LEU A 268 22.60 -8.32 -1.60
CA LEU A 268 22.70 -8.48 -0.14
C LEU A 268 21.36 -8.67 0.58
N LYS A 269 20.26 -8.90 -0.14
CA LYS A 269 18.95 -9.14 0.48
C LYS A 269 18.76 -10.63 0.71
N GLY A 270 18.59 -11.05 1.97
CA GLY A 270 18.26 -12.43 2.29
C GLY A 270 16.79 -12.74 1.99
N ALA A 271 16.55 -13.88 1.35
CA ALA A 271 15.25 -14.32 0.87
C ALA A 271 15.29 -15.84 0.55
N LEU A 272 14.77 -16.25 -0.61
CA LEU A 272 14.91 -17.60 -1.15
C LEU A 272 16.36 -17.84 -1.63
N ALA A 273 16.73 -19.11 -1.78
CA ALA A 273 17.96 -19.51 -2.46
C ALA A 273 18.02 -19.00 -3.91
N TYR A 274 19.24 -18.78 -4.42
CA TYR A 274 19.43 -18.44 -5.83
C TYR A 274 19.17 -19.67 -6.72
N GLY A 275 18.69 -19.41 -7.93
CA GLY A 275 18.44 -20.41 -8.95
C GLY A 275 18.81 -19.91 -10.34
N GLY A 276 18.14 -20.44 -11.36
CA GLY A 276 18.34 -20.03 -12.75
C GLY A 276 19.42 -20.83 -13.47
N PRO A 277 19.57 -20.63 -14.79
CA PRO A 277 20.46 -21.46 -15.62
C PRO A 277 21.96 -21.18 -15.41
N CYS A 278 22.33 -19.99 -14.91
CA CYS A 278 23.72 -19.55 -14.82
C CYS A 278 24.31 -19.80 -13.41
N PHE A 279 23.75 -19.19 -12.37
CA PHE A 279 24.37 -19.16 -11.04
C PHE A 279 24.70 -20.53 -10.43
N PRO A 280 23.78 -21.52 -10.34
CA PRO A 280 24.11 -22.83 -9.78
C PRO A 280 25.17 -23.57 -10.61
N ARG A 281 25.09 -23.44 -11.93
CA ARG A 281 26.04 -24.05 -12.85
C ARG A 281 27.43 -23.46 -12.67
N ASP A 282 27.55 -22.14 -12.69
CA ASP A 282 28.84 -21.45 -12.75
C ASP A 282 29.59 -21.56 -11.41
N ASN A 283 28.87 -21.50 -10.27
CA ASN A 283 29.47 -21.77 -8.95
C ASN A 283 30.01 -23.20 -8.84
N ARG A 284 29.28 -24.20 -9.36
CA ARG A 284 29.76 -25.60 -9.38
C ARG A 284 30.95 -25.78 -10.31
N ALA A 285 30.95 -25.12 -11.47
CA ALA A 285 32.08 -25.14 -12.39
C ALA A 285 33.33 -24.49 -11.79
N PHE A 286 33.17 -23.39 -11.04
CA PHE A 286 34.27 -22.77 -10.30
C PHE A 286 34.85 -23.71 -9.24
N ALA A 287 34.00 -24.41 -8.48
CA ALA A 287 34.43 -25.42 -7.52
C ALA A 287 35.16 -26.60 -8.19
N ALA A 288 34.66 -27.06 -9.34
CA ALA A 288 35.29 -28.13 -10.13
C ALA A 288 36.65 -27.70 -10.69
N LEU A 289 36.76 -26.47 -11.20
CA LEU A 289 38.00 -25.87 -11.64
C LEU A 289 39.02 -25.77 -10.50
N ALA A 290 38.60 -25.26 -9.33
CA ALA A 290 39.48 -25.16 -8.18
C ALA A 290 40.08 -26.54 -7.83
N LYS A 291 39.26 -27.60 -7.82
CA LYS A 291 39.74 -28.97 -7.59
C LYS A 291 40.69 -29.46 -8.68
N SER A 292 40.42 -29.20 -9.95
CA SER A 292 41.26 -29.68 -11.06
C SER A 292 42.65 -29.04 -11.07
N VAL A 293 42.78 -27.83 -10.51
CA VAL A 293 44.06 -27.13 -10.36
C VAL A 293 44.65 -27.25 -8.95
N PHE A 294 44.13 -28.16 -8.12
CA PHE A 294 44.56 -28.40 -6.73
C PHE A 294 44.44 -27.18 -5.79
N ALA A 295 43.54 -26.24 -6.11
CA ALA A 295 43.15 -25.13 -5.25
C ALA A 295 41.98 -25.50 -4.32
N ASN A 296 41.77 -24.68 -3.29
CA ASN A 296 40.70 -24.91 -2.32
C ASN A 296 39.34 -24.40 -2.84
N ALA A 297 38.34 -25.27 -2.88
CA ALA A 297 36.99 -24.98 -3.34
C ALA A 297 35.98 -24.64 -2.22
N LEU A 298 36.41 -24.64 -0.95
CA LEU A 298 35.54 -24.61 0.23
C LEU A 298 34.46 -23.53 0.19
N LEU A 299 34.79 -22.30 -0.23
CA LEU A 299 33.82 -21.22 -0.27
C LEU A 299 32.72 -21.45 -1.30
N ALA A 300 33.07 -21.93 -2.50
CA ALA A 300 32.10 -22.24 -3.54
C ALA A 300 31.24 -23.45 -3.17
N GLU A 301 31.84 -24.47 -2.55
CA GLU A 301 31.12 -25.65 -2.05
C GLU A 301 30.17 -25.31 -0.91
N ALA A 302 30.62 -24.53 0.07
CA ALA A 302 29.78 -24.05 1.17
C ALA A 302 28.64 -23.16 0.64
N THR A 303 28.93 -22.32 -0.36
CA THR A 303 27.91 -21.49 -1.03
C THR A 303 26.79 -22.35 -1.61
N ASP A 304 27.14 -23.43 -2.34
CA ASP A 304 26.15 -24.33 -2.95
C ASP A 304 25.39 -25.17 -1.90
N GLN A 305 26.10 -25.67 -0.88
CA GLN A 305 25.50 -26.44 0.22
C GLN A 305 24.48 -25.61 0.99
N LEU A 306 24.82 -24.39 1.40
CA LEU A 306 23.90 -23.50 2.10
C LEU A 306 22.74 -23.04 1.21
N ASN A 307 22.97 -22.88 -0.10
CA ASN A 307 21.88 -22.57 -1.04
C ASN A 307 20.86 -23.73 -1.11
N ASN A 308 21.32 -24.97 -1.20
CA ASN A 308 20.46 -26.15 -1.20
C ASN A 308 19.74 -26.35 0.15
N TYR A 309 20.39 -26.01 1.27
CA TYR A 309 19.82 -26.06 2.61
C TYR A 309 18.57 -25.18 2.77
N GLN A 310 18.44 -24.07 2.03
CA GLN A 310 17.28 -23.18 2.16
C GLN A 310 15.95 -23.87 1.85
N ILE A 311 15.93 -24.86 0.94
CA ILE A 311 14.72 -25.65 0.66
C ILE A 311 14.34 -26.48 1.90
N GLU A 312 15.30 -27.17 2.51
CA GLU A 312 15.07 -27.98 3.71
C GLU A 312 14.63 -27.13 4.90
N ARG A 313 15.19 -25.92 5.01
CA ARG A 313 14.80 -24.94 6.02
C ARG A 313 13.33 -24.51 5.85
N LEU A 314 12.91 -24.16 4.64
CA LEU A 314 11.51 -23.77 4.37
C LEU A 314 10.53 -24.93 4.58
N LEU A 315 10.90 -26.16 4.22
CA LEU A 315 10.10 -27.35 4.53
C LEU A 315 9.88 -27.52 6.03
N ARG A 316 10.94 -27.32 6.83
CA ARG A 316 10.85 -27.36 8.30
C ARG A 316 9.93 -26.27 8.84
N ILE A 317 10.04 -25.04 8.33
CA ILE A 317 9.19 -23.92 8.73
C ILE A 317 7.71 -24.22 8.41
N CYS A 318 7.40 -24.72 7.21
CA CYS A 318 6.04 -25.14 6.87
C CYS A 318 5.52 -26.24 7.80
N GLY A 319 6.37 -27.22 8.14
CA GLY A 319 6.03 -28.28 9.10
C GLY A 319 5.74 -27.74 10.51
N GLN A 320 6.58 -26.82 11.01
CA GLN A 320 6.39 -26.19 12.32
C GLN A 320 5.11 -25.34 12.37
N ILE A 321 4.81 -24.59 11.31
CA ILE A 321 3.57 -23.81 11.19
C ILE A 321 2.35 -24.75 11.21
N ALA A 322 2.43 -25.88 10.50
CA ALA A 322 1.38 -26.88 10.47
C ALA A 322 1.12 -27.46 11.88
N GLU A 323 2.18 -27.90 12.56
CA GLU A 323 2.11 -28.45 13.91
C GLU A 323 1.58 -27.44 14.93
N PHE A 324 2.09 -26.20 14.89
CA PHE A 324 1.65 -25.15 15.82
C PHE A 324 0.20 -24.73 15.61
N SER A 325 -0.23 -24.57 14.36
CA SER A 325 -1.54 -23.99 14.04
C SER A 325 -2.66 -25.02 14.10
N PHE A 326 -2.36 -26.31 13.91
CA PHE A 326 -3.37 -27.35 13.77
C PHE A 326 -3.17 -28.56 14.70
N GLY A 327 -2.03 -28.69 15.40
CA GLY A 327 -1.71 -29.83 16.27
C GLY A 327 -1.45 -31.14 15.51
N ASP A 328 -1.39 -32.26 16.23
CA ASP A 328 -1.28 -33.62 15.66
C ASP A 328 -2.63 -34.05 15.03
N VAL A 329 -3.03 -33.44 13.91
CA VAL A 329 -4.22 -33.87 13.15
C VAL A 329 -3.79 -34.88 12.10
N PRO A 330 -4.05 -36.19 12.27
CA PRO A 330 -3.39 -37.23 11.47
C PRO A 330 -3.96 -37.43 10.05
N GLN A 331 -4.86 -36.56 9.56
CA GLN A 331 -5.73 -36.90 8.43
C GLN A 331 -6.00 -35.76 7.42
N ILE A 332 -5.55 -34.52 7.64
CA ILE A 332 -5.78 -33.41 6.70
C ILE A 332 -4.43 -32.89 6.22
N LYS A 333 -4.13 -33.08 4.93
CA LYS A 333 -3.02 -32.37 4.29
C LYS A 333 -3.39 -30.89 4.20
N LEU A 334 -2.63 -30.05 4.88
CA LEU A 334 -2.79 -28.61 4.76
C LEU A 334 -2.46 -28.18 3.32
N LYS A 335 -3.12 -27.12 2.88
CA LYS A 335 -2.96 -26.55 1.56
C LYS A 335 -1.88 -25.49 1.57
N VAL A 336 -0.87 -25.66 0.72
CA VAL A 336 0.21 -24.69 0.56
C VAL A 336 0.08 -24.03 -0.82
N GLY A 337 -0.08 -22.72 -0.84
CA GLY A 337 0.00 -21.91 -2.04
C GLY A 337 1.43 -21.44 -2.30
N ILE A 338 1.91 -21.55 -3.54
CA ILE A 338 3.20 -21.02 -4.00
C ILE A 338 2.94 -19.96 -5.06
N LEU A 339 3.39 -18.75 -4.78
CA LEU A 339 3.26 -17.61 -5.66
C LEU A 339 4.62 -17.21 -6.23
N GLY A 340 4.78 -17.41 -7.54
CA GLY A 340 6.03 -17.33 -8.26
C GLY A 340 6.68 -18.71 -8.43
N LEU A 341 6.96 -19.08 -9.68
CA LEU A 341 7.63 -20.34 -10.06
C LEU A 341 8.86 -20.10 -10.92
N SER A 342 8.94 -18.95 -11.57
CA SER A 342 10.14 -18.47 -12.25
C SER A 342 11.31 -18.29 -11.27
N TYR A 343 12.54 -18.52 -11.74
CA TYR A 343 13.73 -18.40 -10.87
C TYR A 343 13.97 -16.97 -10.36
N LYS A 344 13.39 -15.97 -11.03
CA LYS A 344 13.40 -14.56 -10.65
C LYS A 344 12.21 -13.83 -11.29
N PRO A 345 11.91 -12.58 -10.90
CA PRO A 345 10.81 -11.80 -11.49
C PRO A 345 10.96 -11.57 -13.00
N ASP A 346 9.81 -11.32 -13.65
CA ASP A 346 9.72 -10.83 -15.02
C ASP A 346 10.35 -11.74 -16.09
N THR A 347 10.36 -13.07 -15.85
CA THR A 347 10.86 -14.05 -16.82
C THR A 347 10.06 -15.37 -16.74
N PRO A 348 9.84 -16.09 -17.86
CA PRO A 348 9.19 -17.40 -17.85
C PRO A 348 10.14 -18.57 -17.48
N VAL A 349 11.41 -18.27 -17.21
CA VAL A 349 12.49 -19.26 -17.03
C VAL A 349 12.36 -19.96 -15.67
N VAL A 350 12.39 -21.29 -15.68
CA VAL A 350 12.21 -22.16 -14.50
C VAL A 350 13.37 -23.13 -14.29
N GLU A 351 14.37 -23.09 -15.15
CA GLU A 351 15.60 -23.89 -15.05
C GLU A 351 16.26 -23.63 -13.70
N CYS A 352 16.48 -24.70 -12.93
CA CYS A 352 16.96 -24.63 -11.54
C CYS A 352 16.14 -23.67 -10.64
N SER A 353 14.83 -23.55 -10.88
CA SER A 353 13.94 -22.79 -10.00
C SER A 353 13.82 -23.45 -8.64
N VAL A 354 14.23 -22.72 -7.60
CA VAL A 354 14.09 -23.14 -6.20
C VAL A 354 12.60 -23.26 -5.82
N ALA A 355 11.73 -22.42 -6.40
CA ALA A 355 10.29 -22.48 -6.15
C ALA A 355 9.68 -23.79 -6.66
N CYS A 356 10.04 -24.21 -7.88
CA CYS A 356 9.62 -25.51 -8.43
C CYS A 356 10.16 -26.67 -7.59
N ALA A 357 11.43 -26.62 -7.18
CA ALA A 357 12.03 -27.65 -6.33
C ALA A 357 11.35 -27.74 -4.95
N LEU A 358 11.00 -26.61 -4.34
CA LEU A 358 10.26 -26.54 -3.08
C LEU A 358 8.84 -27.10 -3.25
N ALA A 359 8.13 -26.72 -4.31
CA ALA A 359 6.81 -27.25 -4.64
C ALA A 359 6.83 -28.78 -4.70
N ASN A 360 7.81 -29.34 -5.43
CA ASN A 360 7.98 -30.78 -5.61
C ASN A 360 8.29 -31.52 -4.30
N LYS A 361 8.87 -30.87 -3.30
CA LYS A 361 9.10 -31.48 -1.99
C LYS A 361 7.89 -31.35 -1.05
N LEU A 362 7.16 -30.24 -1.12
CA LEU A 362 6.00 -29.98 -0.27
C LEU A 362 4.85 -30.97 -0.50
N ILE A 363 4.65 -31.48 -1.73
CA ILE A 363 3.58 -32.44 -2.06
C ILE A 363 3.59 -33.73 -1.23
N CYS A 364 4.73 -34.08 -0.62
CA CYS A 364 4.82 -35.22 0.28
C CYS A 364 3.87 -35.05 1.48
N ASN A 365 3.80 -33.85 2.05
CA ASN A 365 3.10 -33.57 3.31
C ASN A 365 1.92 -32.60 3.14
N PHE A 366 1.84 -31.90 2.02
CA PHE A 366 0.88 -30.82 1.77
C PHE A 366 0.15 -30.99 0.44
N ASP A 367 -1.01 -30.37 0.32
CA ASP A 367 -1.69 -30.16 -0.96
C ASP A 367 -1.20 -28.85 -1.57
N VAL A 368 -0.41 -28.93 -2.64
CA VAL A 368 0.33 -27.77 -3.17
C VAL A 368 -0.39 -27.17 -4.37
N PHE A 369 -0.64 -25.87 -4.31
CA PHE A 369 -1.20 -25.06 -5.38
C PHE A 369 -0.17 -24.02 -5.81
N ALA A 370 -0.03 -23.73 -7.10
CA ALA A 370 0.99 -22.80 -7.56
C ALA A 370 0.51 -21.90 -8.71
N TYR A 371 1.03 -20.67 -8.73
CA TYR A 371 0.80 -19.69 -9.78
C TYR A 371 2.07 -18.89 -10.10
N ASP A 372 2.28 -18.58 -11.37
CA ASP A 372 3.23 -17.61 -11.90
C ASP A 372 2.57 -16.87 -13.08
N SER A 373 2.96 -15.63 -13.36
CA SER A 373 2.32 -14.84 -14.42
C SER A 373 2.90 -15.12 -15.80
N LEU A 374 4.14 -15.62 -15.88
CA LEU A 374 4.86 -15.83 -17.14
C LEU A 374 5.32 -17.28 -17.29
N ALA A 375 5.58 -17.98 -16.19
CA ALA A 375 6.24 -19.28 -16.20
C ALA A 375 5.29 -20.48 -16.19
N MET A 376 3.96 -20.31 -16.21
CA MET A 376 3.02 -21.44 -16.07
C MET A 376 3.28 -22.61 -17.03
N PRO A 377 3.49 -22.40 -18.35
CA PRO A 377 3.73 -23.50 -19.27
C PRO A 377 4.99 -24.30 -18.90
N SER A 378 6.13 -23.62 -18.72
CA SER A 378 7.41 -24.25 -18.37
C SER A 378 7.39 -24.84 -16.96
N ALA A 379 6.76 -24.17 -16.00
CA ALA A 379 6.63 -24.65 -14.63
C ALA A 379 5.76 -25.91 -14.54
N SER A 380 4.71 -26.02 -15.35
CA SER A 380 3.86 -27.22 -15.41
C SER A 380 4.62 -28.47 -15.89
N GLN A 381 5.66 -28.29 -16.70
CA GLN A 381 6.53 -29.37 -17.16
C GLN A 381 7.61 -29.72 -16.12
N MET A 382 8.09 -28.72 -15.37
CA MET A 382 9.14 -28.88 -14.35
C MET A 382 8.61 -29.43 -13.01
N CYS A 383 7.38 -29.10 -12.66
CA CYS A 383 6.78 -29.53 -11.39
C CYS A 383 6.17 -30.93 -11.50
N ASP A 384 6.14 -31.65 -10.39
CA ASP A 384 5.40 -32.91 -10.25
C ASP A 384 3.92 -32.67 -10.55
N LYS A 385 3.27 -33.64 -11.21
CA LYS A 385 1.85 -33.54 -11.61
C LYS A 385 0.87 -33.35 -10.45
N ARG A 386 1.30 -33.63 -9.21
CA ARG A 386 0.52 -33.39 -7.98
C ARG A 386 0.49 -31.92 -7.57
N VAL A 387 1.39 -31.08 -8.09
CA VAL A 387 1.34 -29.62 -7.89
C VAL A 387 0.20 -29.06 -8.75
N GLN A 388 -0.80 -28.47 -8.11
CA GLN A 388 -1.99 -27.95 -8.77
C GLN A 388 -1.72 -26.54 -9.30
N MET A 389 -1.54 -26.46 -10.62
CA MET A 389 -1.34 -25.20 -11.32
C MET A 389 -2.67 -24.43 -11.41
N VAL A 390 -2.75 -23.27 -10.78
CA VAL A 390 -3.92 -22.37 -10.89
C VAL A 390 -3.65 -21.26 -11.90
N ASN A 391 -4.70 -20.61 -12.42
CA ASN A 391 -4.57 -19.67 -13.54
C ASN A 391 -4.65 -18.18 -13.15
N SER A 392 -4.83 -17.86 -11.87
CA SER A 392 -4.72 -16.49 -11.36
C SER A 392 -4.30 -16.48 -9.89
N VAL A 393 -3.80 -15.33 -9.44
CA VAL A 393 -3.52 -15.06 -8.02
C VAL A 393 -4.80 -15.17 -7.19
N ASP A 394 -5.92 -14.62 -7.68
CA ASP A 394 -7.20 -14.65 -6.95
C ASP A 394 -7.67 -16.08 -6.71
N LYS A 395 -7.51 -16.97 -7.69
CA LYS A 395 -7.82 -18.39 -7.49
C LYS A 395 -6.94 -19.00 -6.42
N LEU A 396 -5.63 -18.73 -6.47
CA LEU A 396 -4.68 -19.25 -5.49
C LEU A 396 -5.06 -18.81 -4.06
N LEU A 397 -5.41 -17.54 -3.88
CA LEU A 397 -5.64 -16.95 -2.57
C LEU A 397 -7.06 -17.20 -2.03
N TYR A 398 -8.09 -17.05 -2.87
CA TYR A 398 -9.50 -17.00 -2.42
C TYR A 398 -10.30 -18.25 -2.75
N GLU A 399 -9.99 -18.93 -3.86
CA GLU A 399 -10.75 -20.12 -4.26
C GLU A 399 -10.18 -21.41 -3.67
N GLN A 400 -8.85 -21.49 -3.48
CA GLN A 400 -8.23 -22.72 -2.98
C GLN A 400 -8.26 -22.86 -1.45
N ASN A 401 -8.57 -21.79 -0.70
CA ASN A 401 -8.49 -21.75 0.76
C ASN A 401 -7.13 -22.27 1.26
N ILE A 402 -6.04 -21.64 0.81
CA ILE A 402 -4.68 -22.04 1.22
C ILE A 402 -4.45 -21.74 2.72
N ASP A 403 -3.80 -22.67 3.41
CA ASP A 403 -3.44 -22.54 4.83
C ASP A 403 -2.09 -21.83 5.01
N ILE A 404 -1.16 -22.08 4.09
CA ILE A 404 0.18 -21.47 4.07
C ILE A 404 0.41 -20.87 2.68
N LEU A 405 0.82 -19.61 2.61
CA LEU A 405 1.24 -18.96 1.37
C LEU A 405 2.76 -18.73 1.37
N ILE A 406 3.43 -19.22 0.34
CA ILE A 406 4.86 -18.98 0.09
C ILE A 406 4.98 -18.04 -1.11
N ILE A 407 5.56 -16.86 -0.89
CA ILE A 407 5.88 -15.92 -1.96
C ILE A 407 7.33 -16.21 -2.38
N ALA A 408 7.50 -16.95 -3.47
CA ALA A 408 8.81 -17.40 -3.92
C ALA A 408 9.46 -16.45 -4.93
N THR A 409 8.66 -15.74 -5.74
CA THR A 409 9.17 -14.77 -6.72
C THR A 409 8.52 -13.40 -6.54
N ALA A 410 9.33 -12.35 -6.47
CA ALA A 410 8.89 -10.99 -6.19
C ALA A 410 8.43 -10.22 -7.45
N SER A 411 7.45 -10.74 -8.20
CA SER A 411 6.93 -10.07 -9.41
C SER A 411 6.09 -8.85 -9.07
N ASN A 412 6.24 -7.79 -9.87
CA ASN A 412 5.40 -6.60 -9.75
C ASN A 412 3.93 -6.88 -10.09
N SER A 413 3.66 -7.88 -10.94
CA SER A 413 2.30 -8.24 -11.40
C SER A 413 1.37 -8.66 -10.26
N TRP A 414 1.91 -9.34 -9.25
CA TRP A 414 1.19 -9.64 -8.02
C TRP A 414 1.69 -8.86 -6.83
N LYS A 415 2.69 -7.96 -6.93
CA LYS A 415 2.87 -6.96 -5.87
C LYS A 415 1.61 -6.11 -5.72
N SER A 416 0.81 -5.85 -6.75
CA SER A 416 -0.49 -5.19 -6.57
C SER A 416 -1.61 -6.11 -6.06
N ALA A 417 -1.48 -7.42 -6.25
CA ALA A 417 -2.43 -8.42 -5.74
C ALA A 417 -2.10 -8.89 -4.31
N LEU A 418 -0.81 -8.89 -3.94
CA LEU A 418 -0.25 -9.18 -2.61
C LEU A 418 -0.06 -7.92 -1.76
N ALA A 419 0.36 -6.81 -2.38
CA ALA A 419 -0.01 -5.49 -1.86
C ALA A 419 -1.49 -5.32 -2.17
N TYR A 420 -2.28 -6.06 -1.40
CA TYR A 420 -3.32 -5.42 -0.65
C TYR A 420 -2.76 -4.17 0.05
N GLY A 421 -2.55 -3.10 -0.71
CA GLY A 421 -3.13 -1.81 -0.39
C GLY A 421 -4.60 -1.82 -0.84
N GLY A 422 -5.31 -2.91 -0.56
CA GLY A 422 -6.73 -2.87 -0.28
C GLY A 422 -6.91 -2.55 1.21
N PRO A 423 -8.02 -2.94 1.85
CA PRO A 423 -8.32 -2.60 3.24
C PRO A 423 -7.28 -3.05 4.26
N CYS A 424 -6.23 -3.80 3.92
CA CYS A 424 -5.20 -4.22 4.87
C CYS A 424 -4.68 -3.05 5.71
N PHE A 425 -4.42 -1.85 5.18
CA PHE A 425 -4.00 -0.75 6.07
C PHE A 425 -5.09 -0.33 7.10
N PRO A 426 -6.35 -0.03 6.72
CA PRO A 426 -7.42 0.23 7.70
C PRO A 426 -7.79 -0.97 8.58
N ARG A 427 -7.83 -2.18 8.01
CA ARG A 427 -8.20 -3.44 8.67
C ARG A 427 -7.11 -3.86 9.64
N ASP A 428 -5.85 -3.79 9.23
CA ASP A 428 -4.69 -4.14 10.04
C ASP A 428 -4.44 -3.03 11.07
N ASN A 429 -4.70 -1.75 10.78
CA ASN A 429 -4.74 -0.71 11.82
C ASN A 429 -5.82 -0.97 12.86
N ARG A 430 -7.04 -1.36 12.45
CA ARG A 430 -8.13 -1.71 13.38
C ARG A 430 -7.83 -3.00 14.15
N ALA A 431 -7.25 -4.01 13.49
CA ALA A 431 -6.84 -5.27 14.12
C ALA A 431 -5.66 -5.04 15.07
N PHE A 432 -4.70 -4.19 14.72
CA PHE A 432 -3.58 -3.79 15.56
C PHE A 432 -4.05 -2.96 16.76
N ALA A 433 -5.01 -2.06 16.57
CA ALA A 433 -5.64 -1.34 17.67
C ALA A 433 -6.44 -2.27 18.60
N ALA A 434 -7.15 -3.25 18.05
CA ALA A 434 -7.85 -4.28 18.83
C ALA A 434 -6.88 -5.21 19.57
N LEU A 435 -5.77 -5.61 18.94
CA LEU A 435 -4.71 -6.40 19.54
C LEU A 435 -4.03 -5.62 20.66
N ALA A 436 -3.66 -4.35 20.44
CA ALA A 436 -3.08 -3.49 21.45
C ALA A 436 -4.00 -3.37 22.68
N LYS A 437 -5.31 -3.18 22.47
CA LYS A 437 -6.32 -3.23 23.55
C LYS A 437 -6.34 -4.55 24.30
N SER A 438 -6.21 -5.68 23.60
CA SER A 438 -6.21 -7.01 24.21
C SER A 438 -4.97 -7.30 25.07
N VAL A 439 -3.86 -6.58 24.84
CA VAL A 439 -2.61 -6.72 25.59
C VAL A 439 -2.31 -5.52 26.51
N PHE A 440 -3.31 -4.67 26.79
CA PHE A 440 -3.18 -3.45 27.60
C PHE A 440 -2.14 -2.44 27.09
N ALA A 441 -1.85 -2.45 25.77
CA ALA A 441 -1.02 -1.47 25.09
C ALA A 441 -1.87 -0.40 24.38
N ASN A 442 -1.26 0.74 24.06
CA ASN A 442 -1.93 1.84 23.37
C ASN A 442 -1.50 1.90 21.89
N ALA A 443 -2.46 1.93 20.97
CA ALA A 443 -2.25 2.08 19.53
C ALA A 443 -2.76 3.43 18.99
N LEU A 444 -2.54 4.52 19.75
CA LEU A 444 -2.95 5.89 19.46
C LEU A 444 -2.80 6.30 17.99
N LEU A 445 -1.68 5.96 17.34
CA LEU A 445 -1.44 6.32 15.93
C LEU A 445 -2.37 5.55 14.97
N ALA A 446 -2.58 4.25 15.21
CA ALA A 446 -3.47 3.42 14.40
C ALA A 446 -4.94 3.85 14.56
N GLU A 447 -5.35 4.15 15.79
CA GLU A 447 -6.69 4.67 16.11
C GLU A 447 -6.93 6.06 15.51
N ALA A 448 -5.96 6.98 15.65
CA ALA A 448 -6.04 8.32 15.07
C ALA A 448 -6.12 8.27 13.53
N THR A 449 -5.44 7.32 12.90
CA THR A 449 -5.47 7.15 11.43
C THR A 449 -6.87 6.73 10.96
N ASP A 450 -7.51 5.78 11.63
CA ASP A 450 -8.88 5.36 11.30
C ASP A 450 -9.91 6.48 11.58
N GLN A 451 -9.76 7.20 12.70
CA GLN A 451 -10.58 8.38 13.02
C GLN A 451 -10.43 9.50 11.99
N LEU A 452 -9.21 9.79 11.52
CA LEU A 452 -8.96 10.81 10.52
C LEU A 452 -9.59 10.46 9.17
N ASN A 453 -9.56 9.19 8.78
CA ASN A 453 -10.23 8.69 7.58
C ASN A 453 -11.76 8.87 7.68
N ASN A 454 -12.36 8.50 8.81
CA ASN A 454 -13.79 8.70 9.06
C ASN A 454 -14.18 10.19 9.08
N TYR A 455 -13.31 11.05 9.61
CA TYR A 455 -13.50 12.50 9.59
C TYR A 455 -13.53 13.07 8.16
N GLN A 456 -12.73 12.55 7.22
CA GLN A 456 -12.78 13.02 5.82
C GLN A 456 -14.15 12.74 5.17
N ILE A 457 -14.79 11.61 5.51
CA ILE A 457 -16.15 11.30 5.04
C ILE A 457 -17.16 12.33 5.56
N GLU A 458 -17.11 12.62 6.87
CA GLU A 458 -17.97 13.64 7.50
C GLU A 458 -17.73 15.03 6.92
N ARG A 459 -16.48 15.36 6.62
CA ARG A 459 -16.11 16.63 5.99
C ARG A 459 -16.70 16.76 4.59
N LEU A 460 -16.64 15.69 3.78
CA LEU A 460 -17.22 15.66 2.43
C LEU A 460 -18.75 15.78 2.47
N LEU A 461 -19.40 15.06 3.38
CA LEU A 461 -20.84 15.17 3.61
C LEU A 461 -21.26 16.62 3.93
N ARG A 462 -20.55 17.27 4.87
CA ARG A 462 -20.81 18.68 5.23
C ARG A 462 -20.59 19.64 4.06
N ILE A 463 -19.63 19.37 3.18
CA ILE A 463 -19.41 20.20 1.98
C ILE A 463 -20.61 20.05 1.04
N CYS A 464 -21.11 18.83 0.81
CA CYS A 464 -22.32 18.61 0.02
C CYS A 464 -23.54 19.31 0.62
N GLU A 465 -23.72 19.23 1.95
CA GLU A 465 -24.80 19.93 2.68
C GLU A 465 -24.69 21.45 2.54
N GLN A 466 -23.50 22.02 2.65
CA GLN A 466 -23.28 23.47 2.46
C GLN A 466 -23.57 23.93 1.03
N ILE A 467 -23.22 23.13 0.03
CA ILE A 467 -23.56 23.40 -1.37
C ILE A 467 -25.08 23.33 -1.57
N ALA A 468 -25.75 22.39 -0.91
CA ALA A 468 -27.20 22.24 -0.95
C ALA A 468 -27.92 23.45 -0.32
N GLU A 469 -27.52 23.84 0.89
CA GLU A 469 -28.00 25.04 1.59
C GLU A 469 -27.82 26.28 0.72
N PHE A 470 -26.66 26.45 0.09
CA PHE A 470 -26.38 27.59 -0.78
C PHE A 470 -27.27 27.64 -2.03
N SER A 471 -27.51 26.48 -2.65
CA SER A 471 -28.16 26.44 -3.97
C SER A 471 -29.69 26.51 -3.88
N PHE A 472 -30.28 26.18 -2.72
CA PHE A 472 -31.74 26.05 -2.57
C PHE A 472 -32.34 26.65 -1.29
N GLY A 473 -31.53 27.14 -0.33
CA GLY A 473 -32.01 27.63 0.97
C GLY A 473 -32.60 26.52 1.86
N ASP A 474 -33.23 26.90 2.98
CA ASP A 474 -33.90 25.98 3.93
C ASP A 474 -35.27 25.47 3.39
N VAL A 475 -35.31 24.86 2.20
CA VAL A 475 -36.56 24.32 1.62
C VAL A 475 -36.64 22.78 1.80
N PRO A 476 -37.69 22.22 2.45
CA PRO A 476 -37.65 20.83 2.91
C PRO A 476 -37.94 19.70 1.88
N GLN A 477 -37.95 19.93 0.55
CA GLN A 477 -38.62 18.97 -0.36
C GLN A 477 -37.92 18.53 -1.66
N ILE A 478 -36.67 18.92 -1.95
CA ILE A 478 -35.95 18.38 -3.12
C ILE A 478 -34.61 17.78 -2.69
N LYS A 479 -34.50 16.44 -2.75
CA LYS A 479 -33.20 15.76 -2.59
C LYS A 479 -32.33 16.10 -3.80
N LEU A 480 -31.19 16.73 -3.55
CA LEU A 480 -30.22 16.98 -4.62
C LEU A 480 -29.56 15.69 -5.06
N LYS A 481 -29.19 15.67 -6.34
CA LYS A 481 -28.54 14.51 -6.94
C LYS A 481 -27.03 14.65 -6.81
N VAL A 482 -26.38 13.66 -6.21
CA VAL A 482 -24.92 13.62 -6.02
C VAL A 482 -24.35 12.48 -6.85
N GLY A 483 -23.44 12.80 -7.77
CA GLY A 483 -22.64 11.83 -8.51
C GLY A 483 -21.30 11.58 -7.83
N ILE A 484 -20.83 10.34 -7.79
CA ILE A 484 -19.51 9.95 -7.30
C ILE A 484 -18.73 9.24 -8.41
N LEU A 485 -17.53 9.74 -8.70
CA LEU A 485 -16.57 9.12 -9.60
C LEU A 485 -15.42 8.48 -8.82
N GLY A 486 -15.27 7.17 -9.00
CA GLY A 486 -14.29 6.35 -8.30
C GLY A 486 -14.85 5.80 -7.00
N LEU A 487 -15.17 4.50 -6.98
CA LEU A 487 -15.66 3.76 -5.81
C LEU A 487 -14.60 2.84 -5.22
N SER A 488 -13.54 2.57 -5.97
CA SER A 488 -12.42 1.75 -5.52
C SER A 488 -11.64 2.38 -4.37
N TYR A 489 -11.08 1.53 -3.49
CA TYR A 489 -10.17 1.93 -2.41
C TYR A 489 -8.91 2.60 -2.98
N LYS A 490 -8.43 2.10 -4.12
CA LYS A 490 -7.29 2.63 -4.87
C LYS A 490 -7.70 2.82 -6.34
N PRO A 491 -7.30 3.92 -7.01
CA PRO A 491 -7.63 4.13 -8.42
C PRO A 491 -7.22 2.95 -9.29
N ASP A 492 -8.02 2.70 -10.32
CA ASP A 492 -7.78 1.68 -11.36
C ASP A 492 -7.72 0.24 -10.80
N THR A 493 -8.51 -0.05 -9.76
CA THR A 493 -8.67 -1.39 -9.18
C THR A 493 -10.15 -1.74 -8.95
N PRO A 494 -10.54 -3.02 -8.88
CA PRO A 494 -11.91 -3.43 -8.55
C PRO A 494 -12.17 -3.49 -7.02
N VAL A 495 -11.20 -3.16 -6.18
CA VAL A 495 -11.22 -3.35 -4.72
C VAL A 495 -12.03 -2.25 -4.06
N VAL A 496 -13.02 -2.61 -3.23
CA VAL A 496 -14.00 -1.67 -2.62
C VAL A 496 -14.16 -1.86 -1.12
N GLU A 497 -13.56 -2.91 -0.58
CA GLU A 497 -13.54 -3.24 0.82
C GLU A 497 -12.86 -2.12 1.61
N CYS A 498 -13.56 -1.58 2.62
CA CYS A 498 -13.16 -0.37 3.34
C CYS A 498 -12.89 0.86 2.44
N SER A 499 -13.47 0.92 1.25
CA SER A 499 -13.42 2.11 0.41
C SER A 499 -14.12 3.27 1.10
N VAL A 500 -13.37 4.37 1.26
CA VAL A 500 -13.89 5.64 1.77
C VAL A 500 -14.99 6.19 0.86
N ALA A 501 -14.88 5.95 -0.46
CA ALA A 501 -15.87 6.40 -1.44
C ALA A 501 -17.20 5.63 -1.31
N CYS A 502 -17.16 4.30 -1.10
CA CYS A 502 -18.36 3.51 -0.82
C CYS A 502 -19.01 3.91 0.52
N ALA A 503 -18.21 4.14 1.56
CA ALA A 503 -18.71 4.60 2.86
C ALA A 503 -19.33 6.01 2.77
N LEU A 504 -18.75 6.90 1.97
CA LEU A 504 -19.32 8.21 1.66
C LEU A 504 -20.64 8.12 0.90
N ALA A 505 -20.70 7.27 -0.15
CA ALA A 505 -21.93 7.03 -0.91
C ALA A 505 -23.07 6.59 0.03
N ASN A 506 -22.78 5.64 0.92
CA ASN A 506 -23.73 5.11 1.90
C ASN A 506 -24.20 6.14 2.93
N LYS A 507 -23.40 7.16 3.25
CA LYS A 507 -23.83 8.26 4.12
C LYS A 507 -24.63 9.31 3.38
N LEU A 508 -24.29 9.60 2.12
CA LEU A 508 -24.95 10.63 1.33
C LEU A 508 -26.43 10.31 1.03
N ILE A 509 -26.80 9.03 0.88
CA ILE A 509 -28.20 8.62 0.60
C ILE A 509 -29.23 9.10 1.63
N CYS A 510 -28.79 9.42 2.85
CA CYS A 510 -29.66 9.98 3.88
C CYS A 510 -30.27 11.32 3.41
N ASN A 511 -29.47 12.16 2.77
CA ASN A 511 -29.82 13.54 2.43
C ASN A 511 -29.89 13.81 0.91
N PHE A 512 -29.37 12.90 0.09
CA PHE A 512 -29.18 13.07 -1.35
C PHE A 512 -29.66 11.84 -2.15
N ASP A 513 -29.96 12.06 -3.42
CA ASP A 513 -30.10 10.98 -4.41
C ASP A 513 -28.72 10.68 -4.99
N VAL A 514 -28.15 9.53 -4.66
CA VAL A 514 -26.74 9.23 -4.93
C VAL A 514 -26.60 8.34 -6.16
N PHE A 515 -25.76 8.78 -7.10
CA PHE A 515 -25.37 8.05 -8.29
C PHE A 515 -23.86 7.81 -8.25
N ALA A 516 -23.38 6.67 -8.74
CA ALA A 516 -21.96 6.38 -8.71
C ALA A 516 -21.48 5.60 -9.93
N TYR A 517 -20.22 5.86 -10.31
CA TYR A 517 -19.52 5.18 -11.38
C TYR A 517 -18.04 4.96 -11.04
N ASP A 518 -17.55 3.79 -11.38
CA ASP A 518 -16.15 3.40 -11.39
C ASP A 518 -15.91 2.48 -12.60
N SER A 519 -14.76 2.55 -13.27
CA SER A 519 -14.53 1.75 -14.48
C SER A 519 -14.30 0.26 -14.21
N LEU A 520 -13.83 -0.09 -13.01
CA LEU A 520 -13.41 -1.45 -12.65
C LEU A 520 -14.11 -1.98 -11.40
N ALA A 521 -14.62 -1.10 -10.53
CA ALA A 521 -15.15 -1.49 -9.23
C ALA A 521 -16.67 -1.73 -9.19
N MET A 522 -17.41 -1.56 -10.29
CA MET A 522 -18.89 -1.64 -10.28
C MET A 522 -19.46 -2.96 -9.74
N PRO A 523 -18.97 -4.15 -10.16
CA PRO A 523 -19.52 -5.41 -9.68
C PRO A 523 -19.37 -5.55 -8.16
N SER A 524 -18.20 -5.21 -7.63
CA SER A 524 -17.88 -5.28 -6.21
C SER A 524 -18.57 -4.18 -5.40
N ALA A 525 -18.61 -2.95 -5.92
CA ALA A 525 -19.25 -1.81 -5.26
C ALA A 525 -20.75 -2.01 -5.08
N THR A 526 -21.41 -2.70 -6.03
CA THR A 526 -22.84 -3.03 -5.95
C THR A 526 -23.17 -3.93 -4.77
N GLN A 527 -22.21 -4.75 -4.31
CA GLN A 527 -22.39 -5.63 -3.15
C GLN A 527 -22.18 -4.92 -1.82
N ILE A 528 -21.38 -3.83 -1.79
CA ILE A 528 -21.01 -3.11 -0.56
C ILE A 528 -21.82 -1.83 -0.35
N CYS A 529 -22.16 -1.12 -1.42
CA CYS A 529 -22.98 0.08 -1.33
C CYS A 529 -24.43 -0.28 -0.98
N ASP A 530 -25.09 0.61 -0.23
CA ASP A 530 -26.52 0.51 0.03
C ASP A 530 -27.28 0.49 -1.30
N LYS A 531 -28.34 -0.33 -1.37
CA LYS A 531 -29.15 -0.52 -2.60
C LYS A 531 -29.77 0.77 -3.13
N ARG A 532 -29.83 1.83 -2.33
CA ARG A 532 -30.30 3.17 -2.74
C ARG A 532 -29.25 3.96 -3.52
N VAL A 533 -27.98 3.54 -3.53
CA VAL A 533 -26.94 4.12 -4.39
C VAL A 533 -27.13 3.59 -5.81
N GLN A 534 -27.39 4.50 -6.75
CA GLN A 534 -27.68 4.15 -8.13
C GLN A 534 -26.40 4.04 -8.96
N MET A 535 -26.08 2.81 -9.33
CA MET A 535 -24.91 2.49 -10.15
C MET A 535 -25.19 2.81 -11.62
N VAL A 536 -24.40 3.69 -12.23
CA VAL A 536 -24.48 3.99 -13.67
C VAL A 536 -23.33 3.34 -14.42
N ASN A 537 -23.42 3.19 -15.76
CA ASN A 537 -22.45 2.41 -16.53
C ASN A 537 -21.48 3.24 -17.39
N SER A 538 -21.54 4.57 -17.31
CA SER A 538 -20.52 5.46 -17.88
C SER A 538 -20.49 6.81 -17.18
N VAL A 539 -19.38 7.54 -17.32
CA VAL A 539 -19.23 8.93 -16.86
C VAL A 539 -20.27 9.84 -17.54
N ASP A 540 -20.51 9.66 -18.84
CA ASP A 540 -21.47 10.49 -19.58
C ASP A 540 -22.89 10.33 -19.04
N LYS A 541 -23.30 9.10 -18.68
CA LYS A 541 -24.61 8.90 -18.04
C LYS A 541 -24.70 9.58 -16.69
N LEU A 542 -23.64 9.49 -15.88
CA LEU A 542 -23.58 10.14 -14.58
C LEU A 542 -23.75 11.66 -14.70
N LEU A 543 -23.04 12.28 -15.64
CA LEU A 543 -23.01 13.73 -15.80
C LEU A 543 -24.24 14.28 -16.52
N TYR A 544 -24.70 13.60 -17.57
CA TYR A 544 -25.64 14.19 -18.53
C TYR A 544 -27.05 13.59 -18.46
N GLU A 545 -27.17 12.27 -18.29
CA GLU A 545 -28.48 11.62 -18.23
C GLU A 545 -29.11 11.78 -16.83
N GLN A 546 -28.31 11.73 -15.76
CA GLN A 546 -28.84 11.84 -14.40
C GLN A 546 -29.06 13.28 -13.93
N ASN A 547 -28.50 14.25 -14.65
CA ASN A 547 -28.53 15.68 -14.33
C ASN A 547 -28.20 15.97 -12.86
N ILE A 548 -27.01 15.53 -12.43
CA ILE A 548 -26.55 15.67 -11.05
C ILE A 548 -26.28 17.14 -10.66
N ASP A 549 -26.43 17.45 -9.37
CA ASP A 549 -26.19 18.78 -8.80
C ASP A 549 -24.76 18.94 -8.28
N ILE A 550 -24.23 17.86 -7.72
CA ILE A 550 -22.90 17.78 -7.13
C ILE A 550 -22.19 16.57 -7.70
N LEU A 551 -20.94 16.74 -8.15
CA LEU A 551 -20.05 15.66 -8.56
C LEU A 551 -18.90 15.56 -7.57
N ILE A 552 -18.61 14.38 -7.06
CA ILE A 552 -17.45 14.11 -6.20
C ILE A 552 -16.46 13.24 -6.99
N ILE A 553 -15.23 13.72 -7.17
CA ILE A 553 -14.13 12.91 -7.68
C ILE A 553 -13.40 12.31 -6.49
N ALA A 554 -13.65 11.03 -6.22
CA ALA A 554 -13.26 10.36 -4.98
C ALA A 554 -11.97 9.52 -5.11
N THR A 555 -11.51 9.21 -6.33
CA THR A 555 -10.22 8.53 -6.57
C THR A 555 -9.29 9.33 -7.49
N ALA A 556 -7.99 9.04 -7.42
CA ALA A 556 -6.96 9.74 -8.20
C ALA A 556 -6.73 9.17 -9.62
N SER A 557 -7.75 8.57 -10.26
CA SER A 557 -7.54 7.95 -11.58
C SER A 557 -7.21 8.99 -12.65
N ASN A 558 -6.22 8.68 -13.49
CA ASN A 558 -5.85 9.55 -14.61
C ASN A 558 -6.98 9.72 -15.62
N SER A 559 -7.92 8.77 -15.67
CA SER A 559 -9.10 8.83 -16.54
C SER A 559 -10.03 10.03 -16.22
N TRP A 560 -9.96 10.58 -14.99
CA TRP A 560 -10.77 11.74 -14.60
C TRP A 560 -10.23 13.08 -15.12
N LYS A 561 -8.93 13.16 -15.47
CA LYS A 561 -8.29 14.40 -15.94
C LYS A 561 -8.81 14.87 -17.29
N SER A 562 -9.30 13.95 -18.12
CA SER A 562 -9.77 14.20 -19.48
C SER A 562 -11.29 14.34 -19.58
N ILE A 563 -12.01 14.41 -18.45
CA ILE A 563 -13.46 14.62 -18.44
C ILE A 563 -13.77 15.95 -19.13
N LYS A 564 -14.54 15.86 -20.21
CA LYS A 564 -15.08 17.04 -20.89
C LYS A 564 -16.43 17.34 -20.26
N PHE A 565 -16.61 18.57 -19.80
CA PHE A 565 -17.88 19.04 -19.26
C PHE A 565 -18.64 19.85 -20.31
N HIS A 566 -19.89 19.50 -20.57
CA HIS A 566 -20.79 20.25 -21.44
C HIS A 566 -22.17 20.37 -20.82
N ARG A 567 -22.60 21.59 -20.44
CA ARG A 567 -23.94 21.81 -19.88
C ARG A 567 -24.73 22.79 -20.72
N THR A 568 -25.98 22.44 -21.04
CA THR A 568 -26.91 23.28 -21.82
C THR A 568 -27.96 23.97 -20.93
N GLU A 569 -28.06 23.59 -19.65
CA GLU A 569 -29.05 24.12 -18.71
C GLU A 569 -28.52 25.30 -17.86
N LYS A 570 -29.45 26.13 -17.35
CA LYS A 570 -29.16 27.25 -16.42
C LYS A 570 -28.75 26.82 -15.00
N LYS A 571 -28.76 25.52 -14.68
CA LYS A 571 -28.46 24.98 -13.35
C LYS A 571 -26.95 24.82 -13.16
N THR A 572 -26.42 25.22 -12.00
CA THR A 572 -24.98 25.13 -11.70
C THR A 572 -24.58 23.71 -11.25
N LEU A 573 -23.46 23.17 -11.74
CA LEU A 573 -22.88 21.89 -11.32
C LEU A 573 -21.72 22.19 -10.38
N TYR A 574 -21.75 21.65 -9.17
CA TYR A 574 -20.64 21.76 -8.24
C TYR A 574 -19.77 20.52 -8.30
N VAL A 575 -18.49 20.66 -8.63
CA VAL A 575 -17.53 19.56 -8.69
C VAL A 575 -16.59 19.65 -7.50
N VAL A 576 -16.67 18.68 -6.59
CA VAL A 576 -15.75 18.52 -5.46
C VAL A 576 -14.66 17.55 -5.87
N ASP A 577 -13.48 18.10 -6.16
CA ASP A 577 -12.31 17.31 -6.56
C ASP A 577 -11.42 17.04 -5.35
N CYS A 578 -11.43 15.80 -4.86
CA CYS A 578 -10.64 15.38 -3.70
C CYS A 578 -9.14 15.34 -3.98
N TRP A 579 -8.77 15.25 -5.26
CA TRP A 579 -7.42 14.89 -5.72
C TRP A 579 -6.73 15.98 -6.52
N ARG A 580 -7.45 17.07 -6.84
CA ARG A 580 -6.94 18.23 -7.59
C ARG A 580 -6.45 17.81 -8.99
N LEU A 581 -7.23 16.95 -9.65
CA LEU A 581 -6.95 16.42 -10.98
C LEU A 581 -7.37 17.40 -12.07
N LEU A 582 -8.44 18.17 -11.84
CA LEU A 582 -8.99 19.09 -12.84
C LEU A 582 -8.26 20.44 -12.81
N ASN A 583 -8.01 21.01 -13.99
CA ASN A 583 -7.62 22.41 -14.10
C ASN A 583 -8.86 23.30 -14.00
N LYS A 584 -9.00 23.99 -12.86
CA LYS A 584 -10.14 24.84 -12.56
C LYS A 584 -10.34 25.97 -13.58
N GLU A 585 -9.27 26.64 -13.98
CA GLU A 585 -9.36 27.79 -14.89
C GLU A 585 -9.84 27.36 -16.28
N ASP A 586 -9.35 26.23 -16.78
CA ASP A 586 -9.74 25.71 -18.10
C ASP A 586 -11.20 25.27 -18.15
N VAL A 587 -11.72 24.69 -17.07
CA VAL A 587 -13.10 24.18 -17.03
C VAL A 587 -14.10 25.32 -16.79
N GLU A 588 -13.84 26.23 -15.86
CA GLU A 588 -14.76 27.32 -15.52
C GLU A 588 -14.80 28.43 -16.57
N LYS A 589 -13.67 28.71 -17.25
CA LYS A 589 -13.59 29.74 -18.31
C LYS A 589 -14.45 29.40 -19.53
N ASN A 590 -14.68 28.11 -19.78
CA ASN A 590 -15.43 27.62 -20.92
C ASN A 590 -16.91 27.28 -20.61
N ASN A 591 -17.34 27.32 -19.33
CA ASN A 591 -18.70 26.98 -18.92
C ASN A 591 -19.16 27.76 -17.67
N LEU A 592 -20.01 28.78 -17.86
CA LEU A 592 -20.51 29.64 -16.77
C LEU A 592 -21.31 28.90 -15.69
N SER A 593 -21.85 27.71 -16.00
CA SER A 593 -22.71 26.89 -15.14
C SER A 593 -21.96 25.79 -14.36
N ILE A 594 -20.62 25.86 -14.25
CA ILE A 594 -19.82 24.87 -13.50
C ILE A 594 -18.99 25.59 -12.43
N ARG A 595 -18.87 24.99 -11.25
CA ARG A 595 -18.05 25.47 -10.13
C ARG A 595 -17.21 24.33 -9.55
N ILE A 596 -15.90 24.50 -9.51
CA ILE A 596 -14.96 23.49 -9.02
C ILE A 596 -14.42 23.89 -7.64
N ILE A 597 -14.57 22.97 -6.69
CA ILE A 597 -14.08 23.03 -5.32
C ILE A 597 -12.92 22.03 -5.21
N LEU A 598 -11.70 22.56 -5.18
CA LEU A 598 -10.47 21.77 -5.04
C LEU A 598 -10.19 21.52 -3.56
N LEU A 599 -10.36 20.28 -3.09
CA LEU A 599 -10.07 19.97 -1.69
C LEU A 599 -8.59 20.10 -1.38
N GLY A 600 -8.29 20.74 -0.24
CA GLY A 600 -6.91 21.04 0.17
C GLY A 600 -6.35 22.33 -0.44
N ASN A 601 -7.09 23.04 -1.30
CA ASN A 601 -6.69 24.35 -1.80
C ASN A 601 -7.23 25.48 -0.88
N GLY A 602 -6.36 26.39 -0.45
CA GLY A 602 -6.71 27.50 0.44
C GLY A 602 -7.78 28.45 -0.14
N ASN A 603 -7.80 28.64 -1.45
CA ASN A 603 -8.76 29.50 -2.14
C ASN A 603 -10.19 28.91 -2.11
N SER A 604 -10.32 27.59 -2.19
CA SER A 604 -11.63 26.92 -2.12
C SER A 604 -12.29 27.01 -0.74
N LYS A 605 -11.50 27.16 0.35
CA LYS A 605 -12.03 27.45 1.69
C LYS A 605 -12.60 28.86 1.81
N MET A 606 -12.07 29.81 1.03
CA MET A 606 -12.59 31.17 0.93
C MET A 606 -13.86 31.22 0.09
N GLU A 607 -13.93 30.46 -0.99
CA GLU A 607 -15.14 30.30 -1.83
C GLU A 607 -16.29 29.67 -1.05
N LEU A 608 -16.05 28.56 -0.35
CA LEU A 608 -17.05 27.95 0.55
C LEU A 608 -17.56 28.91 1.64
N LYS A 609 -16.70 29.82 2.13
CA LYS A 609 -17.09 30.92 3.05
C LYS A 609 -17.84 32.05 2.34
N GLN A 610 -17.54 32.34 1.08
CA GLN A 610 -18.22 33.36 0.27
C GLN A 610 -19.62 32.91 -0.16
N LEU A 611 -19.80 31.61 -0.44
CA LEU A 611 -21.13 31.00 -0.64
C LEU A 611 -22.04 31.31 0.56
N LYS A 612 -21.55 31.25 1.80
CA LYS A 612 -22.30 31.67 3.01
C LYS A 612 -22.52 33.18 3.17
N ARG A 613 -21.82 34.07 2.45
CA ARG A 613 -21.85 35.54 2.64
C ARG A 613 -22.76 36.29 1.66
N LEU A 614 -23.20 35.67 0.57
CA LEU A 614 -24.03 36.31 -0.45
C LEU A 614 -25.50 36.53 -0.03
N ASP A 615 -25.89 36.09 1.17
CA ASP A 615 -27.26 36.19 1.69
C ASP A 615 -27.52 37.43 2.60
N LYS A 616 -26.54 38.31 2.79
CA LYS A 616 -26.68 39.50 3.67
C LYS A 616 -27.14 40.78 2.99
N LYS A 617 -27.47 40.76 1.69
CA LYS A 617 -27.85 41.96 0.93
C LYS A 617 -29.35 42.16 0.71
N CYS A 618 -30.22 41.26 1.19
CA CYS A 618 -31.68 41.35 1.02
C CYS A 618 -32.50 41.43 2.31
N THR A 619 -31.88 41.65 3.47
CA THR A 619 -32.58 41.69 4.78
C THR A 619 -32.26 42.96 5.56
N MET A 620 -32.53 44.12 4.94
CA MET A 620 -32.40 45.44 5.58
C MET A 620 -33.69 46.26 5.50
N GLU A 621 -34.87 45.62 5.54
CA GLU A 621 -36.15 46.37 5.61
C GLU A 621 -37.21 45.83 6.59
N ILE A 622 -36.85 44.95 7.54
CA ILE A 622 -37.80 44.58 8.61
C ILE A 622 -37.08 44.59 9.96
N ILE A 623 -36.67 45.78 10.42
CA ILE A 623 -36.52 46.05 11.85
C ILE A 623 -37.58 47.09 12.18
N GLY A 624 -38.72 46.57 12.60
CA GLY A 624 -39.85 47.37 13.02
C GLY A 624 -41.07 46.49 13.20
N HIS A 625 -41.05 45.61 14.20
CA HIS A 625 -42.18 45.38 15.11
C HIS A 625 -41.80 44.34 16.18
N HIS A 626 -41.87 44.77 17.44
CA HIS A 626 -42.02 43.88 18.58
C HIS A 626 -43.28 43.03 18.41
N ILE A 627 -43.16 41.70 18.42
CA ILE A 627 -44.27 40.80 18.74
C ILE A 627 -43.76 39.64 19.61
N ASN A 628 -44.33 39.53 20.80
CA ASN A 628 -44.26 38.38 21.70
C ASN A 628 -44.82 37.11 21.04
N GLY A 629 -44.05 36.02 21.02
CA GLY A 629 -44.50 34.68 20.63
C GLY A 629 -43.40 33.65 20.87
N SER A 630 -43.68 32.59 21.63
CA SER A 630 -42.74 31.59 22.12
C SER A 630 -41.97 30.87 21.00
N CYS A 631 -40.67 31.15 20.87
CA CYS A 631 -39.79 30.38 19.98
C CYS A 631 -39.48 29.03 20.66
N GLN A 632 -39.98 27.94 20.10
CA GLN A 632 -39.71 26.57 20.54
C GLN A 632 -38.22 26.26 20.34
N ARG A 633 -37.47 26.11 21.44
CA ARG A 633 -36.03 25.81 21.42
C ARG A 633 -35.76 24.32 21.56
N ARG A 634 -34.65 23.85 21.00
CA ARG A 634 -34.13 22.49 21.26
C ARG A 634 -33.17 22.52 22.44
N ILE A 635 -33.52 21.86 23.54
CA ILE A 635 -32.84 21.97 24.83
C ILE A 635 -32.41 20.59 25.32
N LEU A 636 -31.14 20.46 25.71
CA LEU A 636 -30.63 19.26 26.37
C LEU A 636 -30.64 19.42 27.89
N VAL A 637 -31.13 18.41 28.60
CA VAL A 637 -30.99 18.22 30.04
C VAL A 637 -30.11 16.98 30.29
N ALA A 638 -28.81 17.20 30.48
CA ALA A 638 -27.87 16.15 30.84
C ALA A 638 -28.02 15.82 32.34
N GLY A 639 -28.15 14.54 32.68
CA GLY A 639 -28.62 14.10 33.99
C GLY A 639 -30.15 14.15 34.12
N GLY A 640 -30.86 14.03 33.00
CA GLY A 640 -32.31 14.21 32.90
C GLY A 640 -33.15 13.18 33.66
N ALA A 641 -32.61 11.99 33.97
CA ALA A 641 -33.30 11.02 34.82
C ALA A 641 -33.09 11.28 36.31
N GLY A 642 -32.20 12.21 36.69
CA GLY A 642 -32.02 12.64 38.06
C GLY A 642 -33.24 13.39 38.62
N PHE A 643 -33.28 13.57 39.94
CA PHE A 643 -34.35 14.29 40.63
C PHE A 643 -34.54 15.71 40.06
N ILE A 644 -33.50 16.54 40.10
CA ILE A 644 -33.58 17.92 39.57
C ILE A 644 -33.79 17.92 38.05
N GLY A 645 -33.08 17.04 37.34
CA GLY A 645 -33.13 16.94 35.87
C GLY A 645 -34.52 16.66 35.34
N SER A 646 -35.21 15.67 35.89
CA SER A 646 -36.55 15.29 35.42
C SER A 646 -37.62 16.35 35.67
N HIS A 647 -37.57 17.01 36.83
CA HIS A 647 -38.47 18.14 37.11
C HIS A 647 -38.20 19.34 36.22
N LEU A 648 -36.92 19.67 35.95
CA LEU A 648 -36.56 20.75 35.03
C LEU A 648 -37.00 20.41 33.60
N ALA A 649 -36.73 19.20 33.13
CA ALA A 649 -37.08 18.74 31.80
C ALA A 649 -38.59 18.79 31.58
N ARG A 650 -39.37 18.28 32.53
CA ARG A 650 -40.84 18.37 32.51
C ARG A 650 -41.32 19.81 32.44
N ARG A 651 -40.74 20.70 33.24
CA ARG A 651 -41.12 22.11 33.20
C ARG A 651 -40.83 22.75 31.84
N LEU A 652 -39.65 22.48 31.27
CA LEU A 652 -39.27 22.98 29.94
C LEU A 652 -40.18 22.42 28.84
N LEU A 653 -40.63 21.17 28.98
CA LEU A 653 -41.58 20.53 28.08
C LEU A 653 -42.97 21.18 28.19
N GLU A 654 -43.46 21.42 29.42
CA GLU A 654 -44.71 22.15 29.70
C GLU A 654 -44.66 23.60 29.19
N ASP A 655 -43.48 24.24 29.21
CA ASP A 655 -43.23 25.57 28.63
C ASP A 655 -43.13 25.53 27.08
N GLY A 656 -43.31 24.36 26.45
CA GLY A 656 -43.45 24.18 25.00
C GLY A 656 -42.13 23.99 24.23
N HIS A 657 -41.02 23.71 24.91
CA HIS A 657 -39.73 23.46 24.26
C HIS A 657 -39.57 22.01 23.77
N TYR A 658 -38.66 21.78 22.83
CA TYR A 658 -38.25 20.43 22.45
C TYR A 658 -37.12 19.97 23.38
N VAL A 659 -37.45 19.09 24.32
CA VAL A 659 -36.57 18.67 25.41
C VAL A 659 -35.95 17.32 25.12
N ILE A 660 -34.63 17.26 25.12
CA ILE A 660 -33.83 16.04 25.08
C ILE A 660 -33.27 15.80 26.48
N CYS A 661 -33.45 14.61 27.02
CA CYS A 661 -32.80 14.16 28.25
C CYS A 661 -31.69 13.18 27.92
N ALA A 662 -30.52 13.32 28.55
CA ALA A 662 -29.44 12.34 28.43
C ALA A 662 -29.00 11.84 29.81
N ASP A 663 -29.01 10.53 30.02
CA ASP A 663 -28.64 9.90 31.29
C ASP A 663 -28.31 8.42 31.08
N TRP A 664 -27.42 7.86 31.91
CA TRP A 664 -27.05 6.43 31.87
C TRP A 664 -28.04 5.52 32.62
N LYS A 665 -29.03 6.11 33.31
CA LYS A 665 -30.09 5.41 34.02
C LYS A 665 -31.46 5.97 33.64
N LYS A 666 -32.51 5.19 33.86
CA LYS A 666 -33.90 5.65 33.68
C LYS A 666 -34.42 6.36 34.93
N ASN A 667 -35.44 7.20 34.77
CA ASN A 667 -36.10 7.86 35.90
C ASN A 667 -36.97 6.84 36.66
N GLU A 668 -37.03 6.97 37.99
CA GLU A 668 -37.79 6.03 38.85
C GLU A 668 -39.27 6.42 39.02
N TYR A 669 -39.65 7.65 38.70
CA TYR A 669 -40.95 8.24 39.03
C TYR A 669 -41.77 8.72 37.83
N PHE A 670 -41.12 9.06 36.71
CA PHE A 670 -41.76 9.54 35.49
C PHE A 670 -41.44 8.59 34.33
N GLN A 671 -42.41 8.36 33.45
CA GLN A 671 -42.19 7.81 32.11
C GLN A 671 -41.50 8.84 31.22
N GLU A 672 -40.72 8.39 30.24
CA GLU A 672 -39.86 9.25 29.42
C GLU A 672 -40.65 10.37 28.70
N ASP A 673 -41.85 10.05 28.21
CA ASP A 673 -42.76 10.97 27.52
C ASP A 673 -43.43 12.00 28.45
N GLU A 674 -43.40 11.79 29.77
CA GLU A 674 -43.93 12.75 30.75
C GLU A 674 -43.01 13.96 30.99
N PHE A 675 -41.73 13.86 30.62
CA PHE A 675 -40.74 14.91 30.92
C PHE A 675 -39.77 15.25 29.79
N CYS A 676 -39.74 14.50 28.69
CA CYS A 676 -38.94 14.87 27.52
C CYS A 676 -39.54 14.36 26.21
N ASN A 677 -39.12 14.95 25.09
CA ASN A 677 -39.45 14.49 23.75
C ASN A 677 -38.52 13.36 23.30
N GLU A 678 -37.29 13.34 23.81
CA GLU A 678 -36.25 12.38 23.42
C GLU A 678 -35.44 11.99 24.66
N PHE A 679 -35.32 10.70 24.94
CA PHE A 679 -34.49 10.19 26.02
C PHE A 679 -33.30 9.41 25.46
N LEU A 680 -32.10 9.93 25.71
CA LEU A 680 -30.83 9.38 25.27
C LEU A 680 -30.20 8.58 26.42
N HIS A 681 -30.32 7.26 26.34
CA HIS A 681 -29.73 6.35 27.33
C HIS A 681 -28.23 6.15 27.05
N MET A 682 -27.37 6.96 27.67
CA MET A 682 -25.93 6.99 27.38
C MET A 682 -25.07 7.48 28.55
N ASP A 683 -23.80 7.09 28.52
CA ASP A 683 -22.81 7.52 29.51
C ASP A 683 -22.09 8.79 29.07
N LEU A 684 -22.30 9.88 29.80
CA LEU A 684 -21.71 11.20 29.52
C LEU A 684 -20.24 11.32 29.96
N ARG A 685 -19.63 10.26 30.50
CA ARG A 685 -18.17 10.17 30.66
C ARG A 685 -17.46 9.92 29.33
N ALA A 686 -18.18 9.48 28.30
CA ALA A 686 -17.65 9.36 26.95
C ALA A 686 -17.91 10.63 26.14
N PHE A 687 -16.86 11.20 25.54
CA PHE A 687 -16.96 12.45 24.78
C PHE A 687 -17.88 12.35 23.56
N ASP A 688 -17.83 11.23 22.82
CA ASP A 688 -18.69 11.01 21.64
C ASP A 688 -20.19 11.02 21.99
N ASN A 689 -20.55 10.47 23.16
CA ASN A 689 -21.91 10.53 23.66
C ASN A 689 -22.33 11.98 23.96
N CYS A 690 -21.42 12.78 24.51
CA CYS A 690 -21.68 14.21 24.77
C CYS A 690 -21.86 14.99 23.46
N LEU A 691 -21.05 14.71 22.44
CA LEU A 691 -21.20 15.29 21.09
C LEU A 691 -22.52 14.91 20.45
N LEU A 692 -22.97 13.67 20.61
CA LEU A 692 -24.26 13.22 20.12
C LEU A 692 -25.42 13.90 20.88
N ALA A 693 -25.35 13.94 22.21
CA ALA A 693 -26.39 14.51 23.06
C ALA A 693 -26.59 16.01 22.84
N THR A 694 -25.50 16.76 22.61
CA THR A 694 -25.54 18.22 22.40
C THR A 694 -25.84 18.61 20.95
N LYS A 695 -25.96 17.65 20.03
CA LYS A 695 -26.19 17.89 18.61
C LYS A 695 -27.50 18.66 18.39
N ARG A 696 -27.41 19.78 17.65
CA ARG A 696 -28.56 20.66 17.31
C ARG A 696 -29.28 21.26 18.53
N CYS A 697 -28.68 21.22 19.72
CA CYS A 697 -29.23 21.87 20.90
C CYS A 697 -28.80 23.34 20.94
N GLU A 698 -29.75 24.23 21.20
CA GLU A 698 -29.45 25.64 21.42
C GLU A 698 -29.01 25.86 22.87
N TRP A 699 -29.67 25.20 23.82
CA TRP A 699 -29.43 25.33 25.25
C TRP A 699 -29.07 23.98 25.86
N VAL A 700 -28.14 23.97 26.81
CA VAL A 700 -27.74 22.78 27.56
C VAL A 700 -27.81 23.07 29.06
N PHE A 701 -28.52 22.24 29.79
CA PHE A 701 -28.49 22.15 31.25
C PHE A 701 -27.69 20.93 31.67
N ASN A 702 -26.46 21.14 32.14
CA ASN A 702 -25.62 20.07 32.64
C ASN A 702 -25.85 19.86 34.15
N LEU A 703 -26.72 18.91 34.47
CA LEU A 703 -27.01 18.42 35.82
C LEU A 703 -26.37 17.04 36.08
N ALA A 704 -25.69 16.46 35.08
CA ALA A 704 -25.09 15.15 35.17
C ALA A 704 -23.92 15.16 36.16
N ALA A 705 -23.99 14.28 37.15
CA ALA A 705 -22.93 14.02 38.11
C ALA A 705 -23.16 12.65 38.74
N ASP A 706 -22.08 11.91 39.01
CA ASP A 706 -22.08 10.85 39.99
C ASP A 706 -22.14 11.48 41.39
N MET A 707 -23.29 11.29 42.03
CA MET A 707 -23.68 12.02 43.22
C MET A 707 -24.52 11.13 44.15
N GLY A 708 -24.42 11.36 45.46
CA GLY A 708 -25.25 10.74 46.50
C GLY A 708 -25.19 11.52 47.83
N GLY A 709 -25.86 11.04 48.87
CA GLY A 709 -25.78 11.64 50.21
C GLY A 709 -24.37 11.67 50.79
N MET A 710 -24.18 12.35 51.93
CA MET A 710 -22.85 12.56 52.54
C MET A 710 -22.05 11.26 52.74
N GLY A 711 -22.73 10.16 53.15
CA GLY A 711 -22.07 8.86 53.28
C GLY A 711 -21.50 8.31 51.98
N TYR A 712 -22.17 8.54 50.84
CA TYR A 712 -21.66 8.16 49.53
C TYR A 712 -20.46 9.04 49.12
N ILE A 713 -20.57 10.37 49.30
CA ILE A 713 -19.50 11.31 48.94
C ILE A 713 -18.20 10.99 49.67
N GLN A 714 -18.26 10.83 51.00
CA GLN A 714 -17.07 10.57 51.82
C GLN A 714 -16.41 9.22 51.52
N SER A 715 -17.19 8.24 51.06
CA SER A 715 -16.70 6.88 50.79
C SER A 715 -16.22 6.67 49.36
N ASN A 716 -16.45 7.62 48.43
CA ASN A 716 -16.19 7.46 46.99
C ASN A 716 -15.44 8.65 46.37
N ASN A 717 -14.62 9.34 47.16
CA ASN A 717 -13.92 10.56 46.78
C ASN A 717 -13.22 10.49 45.40
N SER A 718 -12.45 9.43 45.14
CA SER A 718 -11.71 9.26 43.87
C SER A 718 -12.62 9.02 42.67
N VAL A 719 -13.65 8.19 42.85
CA VAL A 719 -14.61 7.83 41.80
C VAL A 719 -15.44 9.04 41.38
N ILE A 720 -15.92 9.81 42.36
CA ILE A 720 -16.71 11.03 42.13
C ILE A 720 -15.85 12.08 41.42
N LEU A 721 -14.63 12.31 41.90
CA LEU A 721 -13.70 13.24 41.27
C LEU A 721 -13.46 12.87 39.81
N PHE A 722 -13.14 11.60 39.53
CA PHE A 722 -12.90 11.12 38.17
C PHE A 722 -14.13 11.25 37.27
N ASN A 723 -15.28 10.72 37.71
CA ASN A 723 -16.51 10.69 36.90
C ASN A 723 -17.02 12.09 36.58
N ASN A 724 -17.11 12.97 37.58
CA ASN A 724 -17.71 14.29 37.40
C ASN A 724 -16.81 15.24 36.62
N THR A 725 -15.49 15.11 36.79
CA THR A 725 -14.51 15.87 36.01
C THR A 725 -14.62 15.50 34.52
N MET A 726 -14.68 14.20 34.20
CA MET A 726 -14.89 13.71 32.84
C MET A 726 -16.19 14.23 32.22
N ILE A 727 -17.31 14.10 32.95
CA ILE A 727 -18.62 14.60 32.48
C ILE A 727 -18.57 16.12 32.23
N SER A 728 -18.01 16.88 33.17
CA SER A 728 -17.97 18.35 33.07
C SER A 728 -17.11 18.81 31.89
N PHE A 729 -15.90 18.25 31.71
CA PHE A 729 -15.03 18.56 30.56
C PHE A 729 -15.68 18.19 29.24
N ASN A 730 -16.22 16.97 29.15
CA ASN A 730 -16.79 16.48 27.89
C ASN A 730 -18.04 17.28 27.50
N MET A 731 -18.94 17.55 28.45
CA MET A 731 -20.19 18.23 28.15
C MET A 731 -19.99 19.67 27.72
N ILE A 732 -19.07 20.42 28.35
CA ILE A 732 -18.84 21.81 27.97
C ILE A 732 -18.12 21.92 26.63
N GLU A 733 -17.16 21.02 26.35
CA GLU A 733 -16.45 21.00 25.08
C GLU A 733 -17.36 20.53 23.94
N ALA A 734 -18.21 19.52 24.18
CA ALA A 734 -19.19 19.06 23.21
C ALA A 734 -20.23 20.16 22.89
N ALA A 735 -20.71 20.86 23.92
CA ALA A 735 -21.62 22.00 23.76
C ALA A 735 -20.99 23.10 22.91
N ARG A 736 -19.72 23.44 23.16
CA ARG A 736 -18.95 24.40 22.36
C ARG A 736 -18.83 23.95 20.91
N GLN A 737 -18.45 22.70 20.66
CA GLN A 737 -18.29 22.16 19.31
C GLN A 737 -19.59 22.14 18.50
N ASN A 738 -20.72 21.93 19.17
CA ASN A 738 -22.04 21.94 18.55
C ASN A 738 -22.73 23.32 18.51
N GLY A 739 -22.03 24.38 18.92
CA GLY A 739 -22.54 25.75 18.81
C GLY A 739 -23.69 26.08 19.76
N VAL A 740 -23.72 25.44 20.94
CA VAL A 740 -24.69 25.73 22.00
C VAL A 740 -24.55 27.19 22.41
N GLN A 741 -25.66 27.91 22.47
CA GLN A 741 -25.70 29.34 22.78
C GLN A 741 -25.70 29.61 24.29
N ARG A 742 -26.38 28.75 25.06
CA ARG A 742 -26.47 28.86 26.52
C ARG A 742 -26.15 27.55 27.20
N TYR A 743 -25.19 27.59 28.10
CA TYR A 743 -24.76 26.42 28.86
C TYR A 743 -24.93 26.68 30.36
N PHE A 744 -25.72 25.86 31.02
CA PHE A 744 -25.95 25.92 32.45
C PHE A 744 -25.15 24.81 33.14
N TYR A 745 -24.35 25.17 34.13
CA TYR A 745 -23.58 24.25 34.96
C TYR A 745 -24.16 24.17 36.38
N ALA A 746 -24.52 22.95 36.79
CA ALA A 746 -24.99 22.66 38.14
C ALA A 746 -23.83 22.39 39.09
N SER A 747 -23.47 23.43 39.85
CA SER A 747 -22.51 23.37 40.94
C SER A 747 -23.18 23.09 42.29
N SER A 748 -22.41 23.14 43.38
CA SER A 748 -22.85 22.77 44.72
C SER A 748 -22.35 23.75 45.78
N ALA A 749 -23.08 23.88 46.88
CA ALA A 749 -22.56 24.58 48.06
C ALA A 749 -21.31 23.93 48.69
N CYS A 750 -20.98 22.67 48.35
CA CYS A 750 -19.74 22.03 48.79
C CYS A 750 -18.47 22.71 48.28
N VAL A 751 -18.56 23.64 47.32
CA VAL A 751 -17.42 24.45 46.86
C VAL A 751 -16.91 25.43 47.92
N TYR A 752 -17.73 25.77 48.91
CA TYR A 752 -17.33 26.68 49.98
C TYR A 752 -16.39 26.00 50.98
N PRO A 753 -15.45 26.74 51.58
CA PRO A 753 -14.57 26.19 52.59
C PRO A 753 -15.29 25.58 53.78
N GLU A 754 -14.83 24.44 54.29
CA GLU A 754 -15.50 23.76 55.40
C GLU A 754 -15.47 24.59 56.70
N HIS A 755 -14.35 25.26 56.97
CA HIS A 755 -14.14 26.02 58.22
C HIS A 755 -15.15 27.17 58.43
N ILE A 756 -15.70 27.75 57.35
CA ILE A 756 -16.73 28.81 57.42
C ILE A 756 -18.15 28.28 57.60
N GLN A 757 -18.32 26.94 57.60
CA GLN A 757 -19.61 26.25 57.69
C GLN A 757 -19.75 25.42 58.99
N THR A 758 -18.87 25.64 59.96
CA THR A 758 -18.78 24.84 61.21
C THR A 758 -19.73 25.27 62.33
N LYS A 759 -20.48 26.37 62.15
CA LYS A 759 -21.39 26.92 63.16
C LYS A 759 -22.82 26.91 62.63
N GLU A 760 -23.80 26.77 63.51
CA GLU A 760 -25.23 26.75 63.11
C GLU A 760 -25.74 28.14 62.69
N ASN A 761 -25.12 29.21 63.20
CA ASN A 761 -25.50 30.59 62.96
C ASN A 761 -24.56 31.26 61.94
N VAL A 762 -24.47 30.68 60.74
CA VAL A 762 -23.58 31.14 59.65
C VAL A 762 -24.27 32.24 58.84
N ALA A 763 -23.55 33.34 58.59
CA ALA A 763 -23.99 34.37 57.66
C ALA A 763 -24.12 33.78 56.24
N ALA A 764 -25.11 34.22 55.47
CA ALA A 764 -25.32 33.73 54.11
C ALA A 764 -24.04 33.82 53.26
N LEU A 765 -23.66 32.70 52.63
CA LEU A 765 -22.43 32.59 51.85
C LEU A 765 -22.55 33.37 50.53
N ARG A 766 -21.50 34.11 50.18
CA ARG A 766 -21.35 34.86 48.93
C ARG A 766 -20.40 34.14 47.97
N GLU A 767 -20.55 34.39 46.68
CA GLU A 767 -19.78 33.71 45.63
C GLU A 767 -18.27 33.81 45.84
N GLU A 768 -17.80 35.00 46.23
CA GLU A 768 -16.40 35.35 46.52
C GLU A 768 -15.79 34.50 47.65
N GLN A 769 -16.61 34.00 48.59
CA GLN A 769 -16.15 33.21 49.73
C GLN A 769 -15.78 31.77 49.37
N ALA A 770 -15.92 31.37 48.10
CA ALA A 770 -15.32 30.12 47.62
C ALA A 770 -13.78 30.18 47.58
N TRP A 771 -13.21 31.38 47.62
CA TRP A 771 -11.77 31.63 47.60
C TRP A 771 -11.30 32.27 48.92
N PRO A 772 -10.11 31.92 49.45
CA PRO A 772 -9.19 30.88 48.97
C PRO A 772 -9.81 29.47 49.06
N ALA A 773 -9.60 28.67 48.01
CA ALA A 773 -10.25 27.38 47.85
C ALA A 773 -9.80 26.38 48.93
N LYS A 774 -10.75 25.93 49.76
CA LYS A 774 -10.61 24.75 50.62
C LYS A 774 -11.95 23.99 50.70
N PRO A 775 -12.51 23.60 49.54
CA PRO A 775 -13.87 23.07 49.44
C PRO A 775 -14.04 21.77 50.22
N GLN A 776 -15.29 21.42 50.50
CA GLN A 776 -15.64 20.18 51.19
C GLN A 776 -15.42 18.98 50.27
N ASP A 777 -14.46 18.12 50.64
CA ASP A 777 -14.11 16.87 49.95
C ASP A 777 -13.73 17.04 48.47
N SER A 778 -13.48 15.92 47.77
CA SER A 778 -13.15 15.95 46.34
C SER A 778 -14.32 16.41 45.46
N TYR A 779 -15.56 16.20 45.91
CA TYR A 779 -16.77 16.65 45.23
C TYR A 779 -16.89 18.18 45.20
N GLY A 780 -16.57 18.87 46.30
CA GLY A 780 -16.54 20.33 46.29
C GLY A 780 -15.44 20.86 45.38
N LEU A 781 -14.28 20.19 45.35
CA LEU A 781 -13.15 20.59 44.50
C LEU A 781 -13.46 20.47 43.00
N GLU A 782 -14.02 19.33 42.55
CA GLU A 782 -14.34 19.15 41.12
C GLU A 782 -15.37 20.16 40.63
N LYS A 783 -16.35 20.48 41.47
CA LYS A 783 -17.35 21.51 41.18
C LYS A 783 -16.70 22.88 41.02
N LEU A 784 -15.82 23.27 41.95
CA LEU A 784 -15.16 24.57 41.89
C LEU A 784 -14.24 24.69 40.66
N VAL A 785 -13.51 23.62 40.30
CA VAL A 785 -12.70 23.58 39.07
C VAL A 785 -13.57 23.72 37.82
N SER A 786 -14.72 23.04 37.80
CA SER A 786 -15.65 23.09 36.67
C SER A 786 -16.35 24.45 36.53
N GLU A 787 -16.55 25.18 37.62
CA GLU A 787 -17.02 26.57 37.59
C GLU A 787 -16.03 27.48 36.86
N GLU A 788 -14.75 27.43 37.24
CA GLU A 788 -13.70 28.22 36.58
C GLU A 788 -13.60 27.87 35.10
N MET A 789 -13.66 26.58 34.76
CA MET A 789 -13.73 26.13 33.37
C MET A 789 -14.92 26.77 32.63
N ALA A 790 -16.12 26.74 33.21
CA ALA A 790 -17.29 27.35 32.59
C ALA A 790 -17.15 28.87 32.42
N ILE A 791 -16.52 29.57 33.36
CA ILE A 791 -16.23 31.00 33.25
C ILE A 791 -15.28 31.26 32.08
N HIS A 792 -14.20 30.49 31.96
CA HIS A 792 -13.22 30.65 30.88
C HIS A 792 -13.81 30.31 29.51
N TYR A 793 -14.58 29.24 29.38
CA TYR A 793 -15.28 28.91 28.13
C TYR A 793 -16.23 30.03 27.69
N SER A 794 -16.92 30.69 28.62
CA SER A 794 -17.78 31.84 28.28
C SER A 794 -17.01 33.09 27.87
N LYS A 795 -15.75 33.23 28.29
CA LYS A 795 -14.87 34.35 27.91
C LYS A 795 -14.22 34.10 26.56
N ASP A 796 -13.76 32.86 26.33
CA ASP A 796 -12.97 32.49 25.16
C ASP A 796 -13.83 32.27 23.90
N PHE A 797 -15.12 31.96 24.06
CA PHE A 797 -16.02 31.64 22.96
C PHE A 797 -17.27 32.52 22.96
N GLU A 798 -17.29 33.56 22.12
CA GLU A 798 -18.36 34.57 22.03
C GLU A 798 -19.77 34.00 21.79
N ILE A 799 -19.87 32.82 21.17
CA ILE A 799 -21.15 32.19 20.82
C ILE A 799 -21.82 31.55 22.06
N MET A 800 -21.05 31.12 23.07
CA MET A 800 -21.57 30.32 24.19
C MET A 800 -21.52 31.10 25.50
N GLN A 801 -22.69 31.43 26.05
CA GLN A 801 -22.79 32.05 27.37
C GLN A 801 -23.01 30.99 28.45
N THR A 802 -22.15 30.99 29.48
CA THR A 802 -22.31 30.05 30.61
C THR A 802 -23.05 30.70 31.79
N ARG A 803 -23.79 29.89 32.54
CA ARG A 803 -24.42 30.24 33.82
C ARG A 803 -24.16 29.14 34.83
N ILE A 804 -23.76 29.52 36.02
CA ILE A 804 -23.40 28.60 37.10
C ILE A 804 -24.39 28.80 38.24
N VAL A 805 -24.90 27.70 38.81
CA VAL A 805 -25.73 27.74 40.02
C VAL A 805 -25.19 26.76 41.04
N ARG A 806 -24.94 27.25 42.26
CA ARG A 806 -24.51 26.43 43.41
C ARG A 806 -25.72 25.95 44.18
N PHE A 807 -26.09 24.68 44.02
CA PHE A 807 -27.25 24.12 44.71
C PHE A 807 -26.95 23.80 46.18
N HIS A 808 -27.90 24.12 47.07
CA HIS A 808 -27.85 23.80 48.50
C HIS A 808 -29.04 22.92 48.90
N ASN A 809 -28.75 21.71 49.37
CA ASN A 809 -29.71 20.77 50.00
C ASN A 809 -31.14 20.76 49.43
N ILE A 810 -31.28 20.61 48.10
CA ILE A 810 -32.59 20.52 47.43
C ILE A 810 -33.29 19.22 47.84
N TYR A 811 -34.58 19.34 48.20
CA TYR A 811 -35.47 18.22 48.49
C TYR A 811 -36.89 18.52 47.99
N GLY A 812 -37.71 17.48 47.81
CA GLY A 812 -39.10 17.59 47.38
C GLY A 812 -39.73 16.21 47.13
N PRO A 813 -41.02 16.16 46.72
CA PRO A 813 -41.68 14.92 46.28
C PRO A 813 -40.87 14.22 45.19
N GLN A 814 -40.96 12.89 45.06
CA GLN A 814 -40.26 12.11 44.02
C GLN A 814 -38.70 12.21 44.08
N GLY A 815 -38.16 12.58 45.24
CA GLY A 815 -36.74 12.40 45.55
C GLY A 815 -36.42 10.98 46.06
N LEU A 816 -35.17 10.55 45.85
CA LEU A 816 -34.64 9.27 46.33
C LEU A 816 -34.85 9.08 47.85
N TRP A 817 -35.55 8.01 48.23
CA TRP A 817 -35.88 7.67 49.63
C TRP A 817 -35.08 6.47 50.17
N LYS A 818 -34.65 5.56 49.29
CA LYS A 818 -33.90 4.32 49.61
C LYS A 818 -32.64 4.23 48.72
N GLY A 819 -31.68 3.38 49.09
CA GLY A 819 -30.50 3.11 48.26
C GLY A 819 -29.18 3.77 48.70
N GLY A 820 -29.15 4.48 49.83
CA GLY A 820 -27.93 5.02 50.44
C GLY A 820 -27.39 6.29 49.77
N ARG A 821 -28.08 6.80 48.74
CA ARG A 821 -27.76 8.04 48.03
C ARG A 821 -28.72 9.19 48.33
N GLU A 822 -29.69 8.99 49.23
CA GLU A 822 -30.66 10.00 49.64
C GLU A 822 -30.03 11.24 50.30
N LYS A 823 -30.67 12.40 50.16
CA LYS A 823 -30.25 13.68 50.75
C LYS A 823 -30.63 13.76 52.24
N ALA A 824 -29.98 14.67 52.97
CA ALA A 824 -30.07 14.76 54.43
C ALA A 824 -31.52 14.81 54.99
N PRO A 825 -32.48 15.59 54.44
CA PRO A 825 -33.85 15.58 54.94
C PRO A 825 -34.53 14.20 54.85
N ALA A 826 -34.38 13.48 53.73
CA ALA A 826 -34.94 12.14 53.56
C ALA A 826 -34.26 11.12 54.50
N ALA A 827 -32.94 11.20 54.65
CA ALA A 827 -32.18 10.36 55.58
C ALA A 827 -32.60 10.60 57.04
N LEU A 828 -32.82 11.86 57.44
CA LEU A 828 -33.28 12.26 58.78
C LEU A 828 -34.72 11.80 59.05
N CYS A 829 -35.65 12.04 58.12
CA CYS A 829 -37.03 11.58 58.26
C CYS A 829 -37.12 10.05 58.42
N ARG A 830 -36.27 9.30 57.71
CA ARG A 830 -36.18 7.83 57.86
C ARG A 830 -35.62 7.39 59.22
N LYS A 831 -34.60 8.10 59.74
CA LYS A 831 -34.03 7.82 61.06
C LYS A 831 -35.00 8.17 62.19
N ASN A 832 -35.78 9.23 62.05
CA ASN A 832 -36.82 9.60 63.02
C ASN A 832 -38.04 8.67 62.98
N ARG A 833 -38.39 8.06 61.84
CA ARG A 833 -39.45 7.04 61.75
C ARG A 833 -39.14 5.71 62.44
N LYS A 834 -37.87 5.47 62.80
CA LYS A 834 -37.41 4.26 63.50
C LYS A 834 -37.23 4.45 65.02
N ARG A 835 -37.54 5.64 65.54
CA ARG A 835 -37.57 5.92 66.98
C ARG A 835 -39.00 5.94 67.50
#